data_AF-A0A7Y3DXS8-F1
#
_entry.id   AF-A0A7Y3DXS8-F1
#
_cell.length_a   1.000
_cell.length_b   1.000
_cell.length_c   1.000
_cell.angle_alpha   90.00
_cell.angle_beta   90.00
_cell.angle_gamma   90.00
#
_symmetry.space_group_name_H-M   'P 1'
#
loop_
_entity.id
_entity.type
_entity.pdbx_description
1 polymer ?
#
loop_
_entity_poly.entity_id
_entity_poly.type
_entity_poly.pdbx_seq_one_letter_code
_entity_poly.pdbx_strand_id
1 'polypeptide(L)'
;VESETAELLRSIRRDRPLHLQHAGRQFFAPASAKELGEVLAQRPEAVMVAGATDVGLWITKQLASIDTLVYLGRVAELRKLGSCDGFLEIGAAVTYSDAMNALTEHYPELRPYLARFGALQVRNAATLGGNVANGSPIGDMAPPLFALDARLVLRSAAGSRSVAIGDFYIEYGKQDLRPGEFLEKILVPLPVSGRLFRVYKLSKRLEQDISAVSAAFLLELEGGTVRTVRICYGGMAGVPARAVACEKVLQGQGWDADTVERARAALPNDFEPISDWRASAAYRMRAAQDLLLRFYLETTGETTCRLDDRGPDESATGGRAQREPQPQKDLAFVHHPLAHDSAVKHVTGEAVYVDDIREPAGLLHGYFGSSRCAHGRITRMDLAAVESEPGVVAVLTAEDIPGENDLSPMHTHDEEILCSGEIQYHGQVLFAVVAEDRETARRAARLAVVEVEELPAVTEIEQAIEQRSWVAEPREMKRGDAESAIAGAQHRLSGELNTGGQEHFYLEGHVSMAVPQEDGDLLIQSSSQNPTEVQLLVAQALGRLGNAVTVEVRRMGGAFGGKETQAAHWAVLAALAADKTGRPVKIRLDRDEDMVSTGKRHEFRIRYEVGFDAEGRIEGIVFDQAARCGIAADLSGPICDRAMFHADNAYFLPNVHIRSRRCRTHTVSNTALR
;
A
#
# COMPACT_ATOMS: atom_id res chain seq x y z
N VAL A 1 13.24 23.49 27.60
CA VAL A 1 13.05 23.50 26.13
C VAL A 1 11.68 22.96 25.70
N GLU A 2 11.36 21.66 25.78
CA GLU A 2 10.04 21.17 25.29
C GLU A 2 8.83 21.72 26.05
N SER A 3 8.90 21.81 27.38
CA SER A 3 7.83 22.40 28.20
C SER A 3 7.63 23.89 27.88
N GLU A 4 8.71 24.64 27.76
CA GLU A 4 8.70 26.07 27.40
C GLU A 4 8.16 26.28 25.98
N THR A 5 8.56 25.46 25.01
CA THR A 5 8.01 25.49 23.65
C THR A 5 6.52 25.17 23.66
N ALA A 6 6.09 24.17 24.44
CA ALA A 6 4.67 23.84 24.58
C ALA A 6 3.86 24.97 25.22
N GLU A 7 4.39 25.64 26.24
CA GLU A 7 3.79 26.83 26.86
C GLU A 7 3.71 28.01 25.87
N LEU A 8 4.79 28.27 25.13
CA LEU A 8 4.81 29.29 24.09
C LEU A 8 3.77 29.01 23.00
N LEU A 9 3.70 27.76 22.51
CA LEU A 9 2.70 27.34 21.53
C LEU A 9 1.26 27.47 22.06
N ARG A 10 1.03 27.17 23.34
CA ARG A 10 -0.28 27.37 24.01
C ARG A 10 -0.64 28.84 24.17
N SER A 11 0.35 29.73 24.29
CA SER A 11 0.13 31.18 24.40
C SER A 11 -0.35 31.82 23.08
N ILE A 12 -0.12 31.16 21.93
CA ILE A 12 -0.58 31.64 20.62
C ILE A 12 -2.10 31.59 20.56
N ARG A 13 -2.74 32.76 20.65
CA ARG A 13 -4.19 32.89 20.48
C ARG A 13 -4.59 32.57 19.04
N ARG A 14 -5.59 31.71 18.89
CA ARG A 14 -6.16 31.27 17.60
C ARG A 14 -7.64 31.64 17.49
N ASP A 15 -8.02 32.72 18.15
CA ASP A 15 -9.39 33.22 18.31
C ASP A 15 -9.85 34.13 17.17
N ARG A 16 -8.97 34.44 16.22
CA ARG A 16 -9.27 35.27 15.05
C ARG A 16 -9.19 34.46 13.75
N PRO A 17 -10.06 34.76 12.77
CA PRO A 17 -9.95 34.19 11.44
C PRO A 17 -8.62 34.60 10.79
N LEU A 18 -8.07 33.71 9.97
CA LEU A 18 -6.91 33.98 9.13
C LEU A 18 -7.30 33.80 7.67
N HIS A 19 -6.89 34.73 6.83
CA HIS A 19 -6.97 34.62 5.37
C HIS A 19 -5.60 34.93 4.79
N LEU A 20 -5.05 33.99 4.01
CA LEU A 20 -3.79 34.15 3.28
C LEU A 20 -4.06 34.01 1.79
N GLN A 21 -3.38 34.83 1.00
CA GLN A 21 -3.38 34.72 -0.46
C GLN A 21 -1.94 34.63 -0.93
N HIS A 22 -1.65 33.65 -1.79
CA HIS A 22 -0.33 33.48 -2.38
C HIS A 22 -0.45 32.82 -3.76
N ALA A 23 0.22 33.39 -4.76
CA ALA A 23 0.23 32.88 -6.13
C ALA A 23 -1.18 32.54 -6.69
N GLY A 24 -2.17 33.42 -6.43
CA GLY A 24 -3.56 33.23 -6.86
C GLY A 24 -4.40 32.27 -6.00
N ARG A 25 -3.78 31.50 -5.10
CA ARG A 25 -4.48 30.57 -4.19
C ARG A 25 -4.88 31.25 -2.89
N GLN A 26 -5.95 30.73 -2.27
CA GLN A 26 -6.54 31.25 -1.04
C GLN A 26 -6.57 30.20 0.06
N PHE A 27 -6.20 30.62 1.27
CA PHE A 27 -6.27 29.83 2.49
C PHE A 27 -7.08 30.57 3.54
N PHE A 28 -8.18 29.98 3.97
CA PHE A 28 -9.02 30.48 5.06
C PHE A 28 -8.88 29.58 6.29
N ALA A 29 -8.81 30.17 7.48
CA ALA A 29 -8.91 29.44 8.74
C ALA A 29 -9.88 30.21 9.67
N PRO A 30 -11.20 30.02 9.52
CA PRO A 30 -12.21 30.66 10.36
C PRO A 30 -12.07 30.22 11.83
N ALA A 31 -12.47 31.09 12.76
CA ALA A 31 -12.41 30.82 14.19
C ALA A 31 -13.75 30.37 14.78
N SER A 32 -14.87 30.59 14.07
CA SER A 32 -16.22 30.19 14.48
C SER A 32 -17.01 29.50 13.37
N ALA A 33 -18.03 28.73 13.75
CA ALA A 33 -18.91 28.04 12.80
C ALA A 33 -19.72 29.03 11.94
N LYS A 34 -20.01 30.22 12.48
CA LYS A 34 -20.64 31.31 11.73
C LYS A 34 -19.74 31.80 10.60
N GLU A 35 -18.49 32.13 10.91
CA GLU A 35 -17.50 32.58 9.92
C GLU A 35 -17.24 31.50 8.85
N LEU A 36 -17.16 30.23 9.26
CA LEU A 36 -17.05 29.12 8.32
C LEU A 36 -18.22 29.09 7.33
N GLY A 37 -19.45 29.23 7.82
CA GLY A 37 -20.64 29.31 6.96
C GLY A 37 -20.62 30.51 6.00
N GLU A 38 -20.13 31.67 6.44
CA GLU A 38 -19.98 32.87 5.60
C GLU A 38 -18.96 32.65 4.49
N VAL A 39 -17.81 32.02 4.78
CA VAL A 39 -16.78 31.68 3.79
C VAL A 39 -17.34 30.69 2.77
N LEU A 40 -17.97 29.61 3.22
CA LEU A 40 -18.50 28.58 2.32
C LEU A 40 -19.72 29.05 1.50
N ALA A 41 -20.48 30.03 1.98
CA ALA A 41 -21.53 30.68 1.20
C ALA A 41 -20.95 31.51 0.03
N GLN A 42 -19.78 32.12 0.23
CA GLN A 42 -19.08 32.90 -0.81
C GLN A 42 -18.21 32.03 -1.73
N ARG A 43 -17.79 30.86 -1.25
CA ARG A 43 -16.87 29.93 -1.89
C ARG A 43 -17.36 28.49 -1.72
N PRO A 44 -18.49 28.11 -2.32
CA PRO A 44 -19.03 26.76 -2.19
C PRO A 44 -18.12 25.69 -2.81
N GLU A 45 -17.19 26.08 -3.69
CA GLU A 45 -16.18 25.21 -4.30
C GLU A 45 -14.97 24.93 -3.40
N ALA A 46 -14.85 25.64 -2.26
CA ALA A 46 -13.66 25.55 -1.42
C ALA A 46 -13.50 24.16 -0.80
N VAL A 47 -12.27 23.64 -0.82
CA VAL A 47 -11.94 22.35 -0.20
C VAL A 47 -11.75 22.55 1.30
N MET A 48 -12.63 21.95 2.08
CA MET A 48 -12.51 21.91 3.54
C MET A 48 -11.45 20.89 3.97
N VAL A 49 -10.59 21.27 4.91
CA VAL A 49 -9.58 20.37 5.46
C VAL A 49 -9.46 20.49 6.98
N ALA A 50 -9.35 19.35 7.64
CA ALA A 50 -8.96 19.26 9.04
C ALA A 50 -7.59 18.57 9.17
N GLY A 51 -7.56 17.26 9.33
CA GLY A 51 -6.33 16.47 9.48
C GLY A 51 -5.52 16.23 8.22
N ALA A 52 -6.07 16.55 7.04
CA ALA A 52 -5.47 16.31 5.72
C ALA A 52 -5.07 14.85 5.42
N THR A 53 -5.55 13.86 6.18
CA THR A 53 -5.20 12.43 6.01
C THR A 53 -5.87 11.77 4.80
N ASP A 54 -6.76 12.48 4.11
CA ASP A 54 -7.39 12.08 2.84
C ASP A 54 -7.03 13.09 1.74
N VAL A 55 -7.43 14.35 1.90
CA VAL A 55 -7.11 15.47 0.97
C VAL A 55 -5.61 15.60 0.67
N GLY A 56 -4.73 15.29 1.64
CA GLY A 56 -3.29 15.30 1.42
C GLY A 56 -2.82 14.31 0.34
N LEU A 57 -3.55 13.20 0.13
CA LEU A 57 -3.29 12.24 -0.94
C LEU A 57 -3.65 12.81 -2.32
N TRP A 58 -4.61 13.73 -2.41
CA TRP A 58 -4.94 14.39 -3.68
C TRP A 58 -3.74 15.21 -4.17
N ILE A 59 -3.03 15.87 -3.25
CA ILE A 59 -1.82 16.62 -3.58
C ILE A 59 -0.64 15.66 -3.80
N THR A 60 -0.34 14.78 -2.83
CA THR A 60 0.91 14.00 -2.84
C THR A 60 0.89 12.84 -3.85
N LYS A 61 -0.28 12.27 -4.14
CA LYS A 61 -0.46 11.13 -5.08
C LYS A 61 -1.16 11.52 -6.36
N GLN A 62 -2.20 12.36 -6.30
CA GLN A 62 -2.90 12.79 -7.50
C GLN A 62 -2.30 14.07 -8.11
N LEU A 63 -1.29 14.70 -7.48
CA LEU A 63 -0.71 15.99 -7.90
C LEU A 63 -1.75 17.08 -8.15
N ALA A 64 -2.92 16.96 -7.51
CA ALA A 64 -4.00 17.91 -7.63
C ALA A 64 -3.55 19.30 -7.16
N SER A 65 -4.08 20.31 -7.80
CA SER A 65 -4.04 21.70 -7.34
C SER A 65 -5.32 21.99 -6.56
N ILE A 66 -5.19 22.74 -5.47
CA ILE A 66 -6.33 23.21 -4.68
C ILE A 66 -6.21 24.72 -4.61
N ASP A 67 -7.14 25.42 -5.23
CA ASP A 67 -7.10 26.88 -5.35
C ASP A 67 -7.61 27.57 -4.09
N THR A 68 -8.67 27.04 -3.49
CA THR A 68 -9.28 27.58 -2.28
C THR A 68 -9.38 26.50 -1.21
N LEU A 69 -8.70 26.70 -0.09
CA LEU A 69 -8.66 25.76 1.02
C LEU A 69 -9.17 26.41 2.31
N VAL A 70 -10.04 25.70 3.04
CA VAL A 70 -10.62 26.16 4.31
C VAL A 70 -10.22 25.20 5.43
N TYR A 71 -9.36 25.66 6.35
CA TYR A 71 -8.90 24.90 7.50
C TYR A 71 -9.89 24.95 8.66
N LEU A 72 -10.41 23.79 9.04
CA LEU A 72 -11.44 23.65 10.08
C LEU A 72 -10.90 23.63 11.51
N GLY A 73 -9.59 23.38 11.71
CA GLY A 73 -9.02 23.14 13.05
C GLY A 73 -8.99 24.35 13.99
N ARG A 74 -9.35 25.54 13.51
CA ARG A 74 -9.53 26.75 14.35
C ARG A 74 -10.98 26.98 14.78
N VAL A 75 -11.94 26.31 14.18
CA VAL A 75 -13.37 26.48 14.50
C VAL A 75 -13.67 25.83 15.85
N ALA A 76 -13.88 26.66 16.87
CA ALA A 76 -14.00 26.19 18.25
C ALA A 76 -15.17 25.22 18.46
N GLU A 77 -16.30 25.47 17.82
CA GLU A 77 -17.52 24.66 17.94
C GLU A 77 -17.35 23.25 17.35
N LEU A 78 -16.59 23.11 16.25
CA LEU A 78 -16.34 21.82 15.61
C LEU A 78 -15.41 20.91 16.42
N ARG A 79 -14.76 21.44 17.47
CA ARG A 79 -13.81 20.71 18.31
C ARG A 79 -14.40 20.32 19.67
N LYS A 80 -15.68 20.60 19.89
CA LYS A 80 -16.37 20.26 21.14
C LYS A 80 -16.71 18.79 21.18
N LEU A 81 -16.62 18.24 22.38
CA LEU A 81 -17.00 16.88 22.73
C LEU A 81 -17.77 16.96 24.05
N GLY A 82 -18.90 16.28 24.14
CA GLY A 82 -19.72 16.28 25.35
C GLY A 82 -20.99 15.46 25.15
N SER A 83 -21.93 15.55 26.09
CA SER A 83 -23.21 14.83 26.00
C SER A 83 -24.37 15.77 26.25
N CYS A 84 -25.45 15.61 25.49
CA CYS A 84 -26.65 16.43 25.58
C CYS A 84 -27.86 15.62 25.13
N ASP A 85 -29.00 15.75 25.82
CA ASP A 85 -30.30 15.18 25.43
C ASP A 85 -30.29 13.68 25.07
N GLY A 86 -29.48 12.88 25.78
CA GLY A 86 -29.37 11.43 25.53
C GLY A 86 -28.44 11.06 24.37
N PHE A 87 -27.66 12.01 23.86
CA PHE A 87 -26.64 11.79 22.82
C PHE A 87 -25.25 12.18 23.34
N LEU A 88 -24.23 11.45 22.88
CA LEU A 88 -22.87 11.92 22.80
C LEU A 88 -22.75 12.84 21.57
N GLU A 89 -22.38 14.10 21.80
CA GLU A 89 -22.12 15.09 20.76
C GLU A 89 -20.63 15.12 20.42
N ILE A 90 -20.29 14.82 19.16
CA ILE A 90 -18.92 14.83 18.66
C ILE A 90 -18.82 15.88 17.56
N GLY A 91 -18.12 16.99 17.81
CA GLY A 91 -17.85 18.00 16.79
C GLY A 91 -17.06 17.43 15.60
N ALA A 92 -17.31 17.95 14.39
CA ALA A 92 -16.75 17.38 13.17
C ALA A 92 -15.21 17.43 13.09
N ALA A 93 -14.57 18.35 13.81
CA ALA A 93 -13.12 18.50 13.88
C ALA A 93 -12.49 17.83 15.11
N VAL A 94 -13.26 17.06 15.89
CA VAL A 94 -12.71 16.20 16.96
C VAL A 94 -11.86 15.09 16.34
N THR A 95 -10.65 14.91 16.87
CA THR A 95 -9.71 13.90 16.36
C THR A 95 -10.24 12.49 16.59
N TYR A 96 -9.76 11.53 15.81
CA TYR A 96 -10.09 10.13 16.03
C TYR A 96 -9.65 9.63 17.41
N SER A 97 -8.50 10.08 17.90
CA SER A 97 -8.03 9.70 19.24
C SER A 97 -8.99 10.15 20.34
N ASP A 98 -9.46 11.40 20.29
CA ASP A 98 -10.39 11.94 21.29
C ASP A 98 -11.79 11.32 21.14
N ALA A 99 -12.29 11.20 19.90
CA ALA A 99 -13.58 10.57 19.62
C ALA A 99 -13.60 9.10 20.05
N MET A 100 -12.53 8.35 19.79
CA MET A 100 -12.40 6.95 20.20
C MET A 100 -12.47 6.81 21.72
N ASN A 101 -11.79 7.67 22.47
CA ASN A 101 -11.81 7.62 23.93
C ASN A 101 -13.25 7.80 24.47
N ALA A 102 -13.97 8.84 24.02
CA ALA A 102 -15.34 9.08 24.46
C ALA A 102 -16.33 8.00 23.97
N LEU A 103 -16.20 7.54 22.72
CA LEU A 103 -17.04 6.48 22.18
C LEU A 103 -16.87 5.17 22.97
N THR A 104 -15.64 4.81 23.31
CA THR A 104 -15.35 3.55 24.02
C THR A 104 -15.66 3.59 25.52
N GLU A 105 -15.87 4.77 26.09
CA GLU A 105 -16.42 4.93 27.45
C GLU A 105 -17.89 4.49 27.50
N HIS A 106 -18.67 4.84 26.46
CA HIS A 106 -20.08 4.48 26.35
C HIS A 106 -20.31 3.12 25.66
N TYR A 107 -19.48 2.77 24.68
CA TYR A 107 -19.57 1.53 23.90
C TYR A 107 -18.21 0.79 23.93
N PRO A 108 -17.91 0.06 25.02
CA PRO A 108 -16.63 -0.63 25.19
C PRO A 108 -16.26 -1.58 24.04
N GLU A 109 -17.25 -2.13 23.34
CA GLU A 109 -17.07 -3.02 22.19
C GLU A 109 -16.34 -2.36 21.02
N LEU A 110 -16.37 -1.03 20.92
CA LEU A 110 -15.61 -0.28 19.91
C LEU A 110 -14.11 -0.28 20.18
N ARG A 111 -13.63 -0.60 21.39
CA ARG A 111 -12.21 -0.48 21.75
C ARG A 111 -11.30 -1.38 20.92
N PRO A 112 -11.49 -2.73 20.87
CA PRO A 112 -10.65 -3.60 20.04
C PRO A 112 -10.83 -3.33 18.54
N TYR A 113 -11.98 -2.80 18.14
CA TYR A 113 -12.27 -2.43 16.76
C TYR A 113 -11.48 -1.18 16.32
N LEU A 114 -11.53 -0.10 17.10
CA LEU A 114 -10.88 1.18 16.79
C LEU A 114 -9.38 1.19 17.09
N ALA A 115 -8.89 0.31 17.97
CA ALA A 115 -7.44 0.11 18.14
C ALA A 115 -6.74 -0.27 16.82
N ARG A 116 -7.46 -0.92 15.91
CA ARG A 116 -6.99 -1.34 14.57
C ARG A 116 -7.13 -0.25 13.51
N PHE A 117 -7.74 0.89 13.81
CA PHE A 117 -7.97 1.99 12.86
C PHE A 117 -6.74 2.86 12.73
N GLY A 118 -6.07 2.82 11.57
CA GLY A 118 -4.93 3.66 11.24
C GLY A 118 -3.76 3.56 12.24
N ALA A 119 -2.72 4.36 12.01
CA ALA A 119 -1.65 4.54 12.97
C ALA A 119 -2.03 5.61 14.01
N LEU A 120 -1.33 5.66 15.15
CA LEU A 120 -1.56 6.69 16.18
C LEU A 120 -1.44 8.12 15.63
N GLN A 121 -0.47 8.35 14.75
CA GLN A 121 -0.22 9.61 14.06
C GLN A 121 -1.43 10.01 13.21
N VAL A 122 -2.00 9.05 12.47
CA VAL A 122 -3.22 9.27 11.67
C VAL A 122 -4.39 9.58 12.60
N ARG A 123 -4.58 8.85 13.70
CA ARG A 123 -5.69 9.10 14.64
C ARG A 123 -5.61 10.45 15.35
N ASN A 124 -4.40 10.95 15.60
CA ASN A 124 -4.17 12.26 16.21
C ASN A 124 -4.42 13.43 15.24
N ALA A 125 -4.43 13.18 13.92
CA ALA A 125 -4.67 14.20 12.90
C ALA A 125 -6.07 14.08 12.28
N ALA A 126 -6.45 12.87 11.85
CA ALA A 126 -7.75 12.56 11.26
C ALA A 126 -8.88 12.91 12.23
N THR A 127 -10.00 13.36 11.69
CA THR A 127 -11.18 13.72 12.46
C THR A 127 -12.33 12.78 12.15
N LEU A 128 -13.19 12.52 13.13
CA LEU A 128 -14.36 11.66 12.91
C LEU A 128 -15.30 12.28 11.87
N GLY A 129 -15.51 13.59 11.93
CA GLY A 129 -16.33 14.31 10.96
C GLY A 129 -15.74 14.26 9.55
N GLY A 130 -14.42 14.38 9.41
CA GLY A 130 -13.76 14.22 8.11
C GLY A 130 -13.95 12.81 7.52
N ASN A 131 -13.90 11.76 8.34
CA ASN A 131 -14.15 10.39 7.85
C ASN A 131 -15.61 10.17 7.42
N VAL A 132 -16.57 10.66 8.20
CA VAL A 132 -18.00 10.58 7.88
C VAL A 132 -18.31 11.40 6.63
N ALA A 133 -17.82 12.64 6.54
CA ALA A 133 -18.06 13.51 5.39
C ALA A 133 -17.44 12.98 4.10
N ASN A 134 -16.28 12.30 4.17
CA ASN A 134 -15.66 11.66 3.01
C ASN A 134 -16.52 10.53 2.41
N GLY A 135 -17.27 9.81 3.25
CA GLY A 135 -18.19 8.76 2.81
C GLY A 135 -17.56 7.59 2.06
N SER A 136 -16.36 7.19 2.49
CA SER A 136 -15.72 5.99 1.95
C SER A 136 -16.56 4.73 2.22
N PRO A 137 -16.77 3.83 1.23
CA PRO A 137 -17.55 2.60 1.41
C PRO A 137 -16.95 1.63 2.43
N ILE A 138 -15.65 1.78 2.71
CA ILE A 138 -14.88 0.98 3.66
C ILE A 138 -14.49 1.80 4.91
N GLY A 139 -15.18 2.92 5.16
CA GLY A 139 -14.98 3.74 6.36
C GLY A 139 -15.40 3.01 7.62
N ASP A 140 -14.46 2.78 8.54
CA ASP A 140 -14.68 1.91 9.72
C ASP A 140 -15.72 2.47 10.70
N MET A 141 -15.97 3.78 10.75
CA MET A 141 -16.95 4.34 11.68
C MET A 141 -18.37 4.42 11.12
N ALA A 142 -18.55 4.28 9.80
CA ALA A 142 -19.89 4.36 9.23
C ALA A 142 -20.79 3.19 9.71
N PRO A 143 -20.40 1.90 9.62
CA PRO A 143 -21.28 0.82 10.07
C PRO A 143 -21.69 0.92 11.56
N PRO A 144 -20.78 1.20 12.52
CA PRO A 144 -21.17 1.46 13.91
C PRO A 144 -22.19 2.59 14.07
N LEU A 145 -21.98 3.72 13.39
CA LEU A 145 -22.87 4.87 13.48
C LEU A 145 -24.26 4.58 12.87
N PHE A 146 -24.34 3.79 11.80
CA PHE A 146 -25.61 3.30 11.26
C PHE A 146 -26.35 2.40 12.24
N ALA A 147 -25.64 1.42 12.83
CA ALA A 147 -26.22 0.48 13.77
C ALA A 147 -26.76 1.19 15.02
N LEU A 148 -26.07 2.24 15.47
CA LEU A 148 -26.46 3.06 16.62
C LEU A 148 -27.52 4.13 16.33
N ASP A 149 -27.97 4.30 15.08
CA ASP A 149 -28.92 5.36 14.68
C ASP A 149 -28.39 6.79 14.87
N ALA A 150 -27.11 7.01 14.57
CA ALA A 150 -26.51 8.33 14.69
C ALA A 150 -27.17 9.36 13.77
N ARG A 151 -27.16 10.62 14.20
CA ARG A 151 -27.62 11.77 13.43
C ARG A 151 -26.48 12.73 13.14
N LEU A 152 -26.53 13.37 11.98
CA LEU A 152 -25.58 14.38 11.55
C LEU A 152 -26.25 15.74 11.62
N VAL A 153 -25.58 16.73 12.20
CA VAL A 153 -26.01 18.13 12.16
C VAL A 153 -25.19 18.83 11.09
N LEU A 154 -25.85 19.21 10.01
CA LEU A 154 -25.27 19.98 8.91
C LEU A 154 -25.63 21.45 9.10
N ARG A 155 -24.67 22.34 8.86
CA ARG A 155 -24.83 23.79 9.05
C ARG A 155 -24.36 24.56 7.83
N SER A 156 -25.03 25.68 7.56
CA SER A 156 -24.63 26.69 6.57
C SER A 156 -24.81 28.09 7.17
N ALA A 157 -24.55 29.13 6.36
CA ALA A 157 -24.88 30.51 6.73
C ALA A 157 -26.40 30.72 7.00
N ALA A 158 -27.27 29.91 6.39
CA ALA A 158 -28.72 30.04 6.50
C ALA A 158 -29.32 29.33 7.74
N GLY A 159 -28.56 28.46 8.40
CA GLY A 159 -29.03 27.69 9.57
C GLY A 159 -28.49 26.26 9.59
N SER A 160 -29.07 25.43 10.47
CA SER A 160 -28.68 24.03 10.64
C SER A 160 -29.86 23.09 10.39
N ARG A 161 -29.55 21.87 9.95
CA ARG A 161 -30.50 20.75 9.80
C ARG A 161 -29.92 19.46 10.35
N SER A 162 -30.80 18.55 10.77
CA SER A 162 -30.43 17.22 11.24
C SER A 162 -30.79 16.17 10.18
N VAL A 163 -29.87 15.24 9.91
CA VAL A 163 -30.02 14.17 8.92
C VAL A 163 -29.67 12.85 9.59
N ALA A 164 -30.46 11.79 9.36
CA ALA A 164 -30.07 10.46 9.82
C ALA A 164 -28.86 9.99 9.02
N ILE A 165 -27.89 9.31 9.66
CA ILE A 165 -26.68 8.89 8.94
C ILE A 165 -26.98 7.99 7.73
N GLY A 166 -28.07 7.21 7.79
CA GLY A 166 -28.53 6.38 6.69
C GLY A 166 -28.99 7.13 5.45
N ASP A 167 -29.46 8.37 5.62
CA ASP A 167 -29.92 9.22 4.51
C ASP A 167 -28.79 10.13 3.98
N PHE A 168 -27.66 10.20 4.67
CA PHE A 168 -26.55 11.06 4.31
C PHE A 168 -25.74 10.53 3.12
N TYR A 169 -25.59 9.22 2.97
CA TYR A 169 -24.85 8.60 1.88
C TYR A 169 -25.80 8.21 0.75
N ILE A 170 -25.74 8.93 -0.38
CA ILE A 170 -26.69 8.75 -1.49
C ILE A 170 -26.18 7.67 -2.45
N GLU A 171 -24.94 7.83 -2.90
CA GLU A 171 -24.25 6.90 -3.81
C GLU A 171 -22.73 7.06 -3.61
N TYR A 172 -21.93 6.23 -4.29
CA TYR A 172 -20.47 6.27 -4.16
C TYR A 172 -19.93 7.68 -4.45
N GLY A 173 -19.23 8.26 -3.46
CA GLY A 173 -18.62 9.59 -3.57
C GLY A 173 -19.62 10.76 -3.50
N LYS A 174 -20.89 10.53 -3.13
CA LYS A 174 -21.90 11.58 -3.04
C LYS A 174 -22.69 11.50 -1.74
N GLN A 175 -22.68 12.61 -1.03
CA GLN A 175 -23.39 12.78 0.24
C GLN A 175 -24.47 13.86 0.15
N ASP A 176 -25.45 13.84 1.04
CA ASP A 176 -26.45 14.90 1.20
C ASP A 176 -25.83 16.13 1.90
N LEU A 177 -24.85 16.74 1.25
CA LEU A 177 -24.21 18.00 1.65
C LEU A 177 -24.48 19.05 0.57
N ARG A 178 -25.32 20.05 0.89
CA ARG A 178 -25.68 21.11 -0.07
C ARG A 178 -24.53 22.11 -0.22
N PRO A 179 -24.44 22.84 -1.35
CA PRO A 179 -23.44 23.90 -1.49
C PRO A 179 -23.47 24.89 -0.32
N GLY A 180 -22.31 25.14 0.29
CA GLY A 180 -22.17 25.99 1.47
C GLY A 180 -22.50 25.33 2.81
N GLU A 181 -22.93 24.06 2.83
CA GLU A 181 -23.08 23.28 4.06
C GLU A 181 -21.77 22.62 4.48
N PHE A 182 -21.62 22.44 5.79
CA PHE A 182 -20.57 21.65 6.41
C PHE A 182 -21.15 20.77 7.53
N LEU A 183 -20.50 19.65 7.82
CA LEU A 183 -20.82 18.84 8.99
C LEU A 183 -20.38 19.60 10.26
N GLU A 184 -21.32 19.92 11.13
CA GLU A 184 -21.04 20.61 12.40
C GLU A 184 -20.70 19.61 13.51
N LYS A 185 -21.56 18.61 13.70
CA LYS A 185 -21.40 17.57 14.72
C LYS A 185 -22.14 16.28 14.38
N ILE A 186 -21.69 15.20 14.99
CA ILE A 186 -22.29 13.87 14.96
C ILE A 186 -22.93 13.63 16.34
N LEU A 187 -24.19 13.21 16.34
CA LEU A 187 -24.95 12.87 17.53
C LEU A 187 -25.08 11.35 17.59
N VAL A 188 -24.38 10.72 18.52
CA VAL A 188 -24.44 9.27 18.74
C VAL A 188 -25.34 9.02 19.96
N PRO A 189 -26.43 8.25 19.84
CA PRO A 189 -27.27 7.93 21.00
C PRO A 189 -26.44 7.34 22.14
N LEU A 190 -26.81 7.64 23.39
CA LEU A 190 -26.22 6.97 24.55
C LEU A 190 -26.78 5.54 24.68
N PRO A 191 -26.02 4.62 25.31
CA PRO A 191 -26.43 3.23 25.48
C PRO A 191 -27.79 3.09 26.18
N VAL A 192 -28.62 2.18 25.67
CA VAL A 192 -29.89 1.79 26.28
C VAL A 192 -29.72 0.39 26.87
N SER A 193 -30.07 0.23 28.15
CA SER A 193 -29.98 -1.06 28.84
C SER A 193 -30.77 -2.15 28.11
N GLY A 194 -30.20 -3.36 28.05
CA GLY A 194 -30.83 -4.52 27.40
C GLY A 194 -30.58 -4.64 25.89
N ARG A 195 -29.92 -3.66 25.25
CA ARG A 195 -29.45 -3.79 23.86
C ARG A 195 -28.07 -4.42 23.81
N LEU A 196 -27.88 -5.33 22.85
CA LEU A 196 -26.63 -6.01 22.58
C LEU A 196 -25.99 -5.39 21.34
N PHE A 197 -24.78 -4.84 21.50
CA PHE A 197 -24.04 -4.19 20.42
C PHE A 197 -22.71 -4.90 20.18
N ARG A 198 -22.41 -5.24 18.92
CA ARG A 198 -21.11 -5.83 18.54
C ARG A 198 -20.61 -5.26 17.23
N VAL A 199 -19.29 -5.18 17.11
CA VAL A 199 -18.59 -4.67 15.92
C VAL A 199 -17.47 -5.59 15.50
N TYR A 200 -17.23 -5.70 14.20
CA TYR A 200 -16.24 -6.61 13.64
C TYR A 200 -15.51 -5.97 12.46
N LYS A 201 -14.20 -6.19 12.42
CA LYS A 201 -13.33 -5.76 11.31
C LYS A 201 -12.56 -6.95 10.76
N LEU A 202 -12.65 -7.17 9.46
CA LEU A 202 -11.86 -8.15 8.72
C LEU A 202 -10.98 -7.43 7.71
N SER A 203 -9.69 -7.72 7.73
CA SER A 203 -8.64 -7.09 6.91
C SER A 203 -7.50 -8.09 6.71
N LYS A 204 -6.61 -7.87 5.74
CA LYS A 204 -5.48 -8.78 5.45
C LYS A 204 -4.43 -8.78 6.55
N ARG A 205 -4.22 -7.62 7.18
CA ARG A 205 -3.42 -7.47 8.40
C ARG A 205 -4.31 -7.02 9.56
N LEU A 206 -3.97 -7.44 10.78
CA LEU A 206 -4.73 -7.10 11.97
C LEU A 206 -4.83 -5.57 12.18
N GLU A 207 -3.70 -4.87 12.08
CA GLU A 207 -3.59 -3.45 12.38
C GLU A 207 -3.27 -2.61 11.13
N GLN A 208 -3.67 -1.34 11.14
CA GLN A 208 -3.32 -0.35 10.12
C GLN A 208 -3.62 -0.83 8.68
N ASP A 209 -4.74 -1.51 8.50
CA ASP A 209 -5.18 -2.01 7.20
C ASP A 209 -6.62 -1.56 6.93
N ILE A 210 -6.93 -1.42 5.64
CA ILE A 210 -8.27 -1.09 5.18
C ILE A 210 -9.15 -2.34 5.28
N SER A 211 -10.37 -2.15 5.80
CA SER A 211 -11.32 -3.24 5.96
C SER A 211 -11.68 -3.88 4.61
N ALA A 212 -11.58 -5.22 4.56
CA ALA A 212 -12.28 -6.02 3.57
C ALA A 212 -13.77 -6.03 3.91
N VAL A 213 -14.13 -6.35 5.15
CA VAL A 213 -15.50 -6.25 5.66
C VAL A 213 -15.47 -5.57 7.02
N SER A 214 -16.28 -4.54 7.19
CA SER A 214 -16.61 -3.96 8.50
C SER A 214 -18.06 -4.27 8.80
N ALA A 215 -18.39 -4.61 10.04
CA ALA A 215 -19.74 -4.96 10.45
C ALA A 215 -20.07 -4.36 11.82
N ALA A 216 -21.32 -3.94 12.01
CA ALA A 216 -21.83 -3.48 13.29
C ALA A 216 -23.29 -3.91 13.46
N PHE A 217 -23.59 -4.56 14.58
CA PHE A 217 -24.91 -5.12 14.86
C PHE A 217 -25.43 -4.60 16.20
N LEU A 218 -26.70 -4.19 16.21
CA LEU A 218 -27.43 -3.79 17.41
C LEU A 218 -28.70 -4.64 17.50
N LEU A 219 -28.91 -5.31 18.63
CA LEU A 219 -30.01 -6.24 18.85
C LEU A 219 -30.74 -5.90 20.15
N GLU A 220 -32.06 -5.94 20.13
CA GLU A 220 -32.92 -5.87 21.31
C GLU A 220 -33.82 -7.10 21.34
N LEU A 221 -33.77 -7.85 22.44
CA LEU A 221 -34.57 -9.06 22.63
C LEU A 221 -35.70 -8.79 23.63
N GLU A 222 -36.86 -9.39 23.37
CA GLU A 222 -38.00 -9.43 24.28
C GLU A 222 -38.43 -10.90 24.42
N GLY A 223 -38.19 -11.50 25.59
CA GLY A 223 -38.53 -12.91 25.83
C GLY A 223 -37.82 -13.92 24.92
N GLY A 224 -36.62 -13.60 24.42
CA GLY A 224 -35.89 -14.43 23.45
C GLY A 224 -36.30 -14.22 21.99
N THR A 225 -37.28 -13.35 21.73
CA THR A 225 -37.69 -12.92 20.39
C THR A 225 -36.98 -11.62 20.01
N VAL A 226 -36.58 -11.49 18.75
CA VAL A 226 -35.95 -10.27 18.20
C VAL A 226 -37.00 -9.16 18.10
N ARG A 227 -36.93 -8.18 19.01
CA ARG A 227 -37.79 -6.99 18.99
C ARG A 227 -37.33 -5.98 17.94
N THR A 228 -36.06 -5.61 18.00
CA THR A 228 -35.40 -4.78 16.99
C THR A 228 -34.01 -5.29 16.69
N VAL A 229 -33.59 -5.16 15.43
CA VAL A 229 -32.25 -5.50 15.00
C VAL A 229 -31.80 -4.53 13.93
N ARG A 230 -30.52 -4.13 13.98
CA ARG A 230 -29.85 -3.38 12.92
C ARG A 230 -28.57 -4.09 12.54
N ILE A 231 -28.41 -4.39 11.26
CA ILE A 231 -27.27 -5.11 10.73
C ILE A 231 -26.64 -4.24 9.65
N CYS A 232 -25.44 -3.71 9.92
CA CYS A 232 -24.78 -2.76 9.05
C CYS A 232 -23.43 -3.29 8.59
N TYR A 233 -23.12 -3.11 7.31
CA TYR A 233 -21.83 -3.52 6.73
C TYR A 233 -21.16 -2.37 5.96
N GLY A 234 -19.83 -2.38 5.98
CA GLY A 234 -18.95 -1.62 5.10
C GLY A 234 -18.13 -2.57 4.22
N GLY A 235 -17.78 -2.14 3.00
CA GLY A 235 -17.07 -2.96 2.02
C GLY A 235 -17.95 -4.01 1.30
N MET A 236 -19.27 -3.92 1.45
CA MET A 236 -20.24 -4.83 0.84
C MET A 236 -21.05 -4.20 -0.31
N ALA A 237 -20.95 -2.88 -0.49
CA ALA A 237 -21.63 -2.11 -1.53
C ALA A 237 -20.84 -0.81 -1.84
N GLY A 238 -21.35 0.00 -2.77
CA GLY A 238 -20.81 1.32 -3.11
C GLY A 238 -20.92 2.37 -2.00
N VAL A 239 -21.66 2.10 -0.92
CA VAL A 239 -21.72 2.89 0.32
C VAL A 239 -21.91 1.94 1.51
N PRO A 240 -21.59 2.34 2.76
CA PRO A 240 -21.97 1.59 3.95
C PRO A 240 -23.50 1.51 4.03
N ALA A 241 -24.05 0.33 4.35
CA ALA A 241 -25.49 0.12 4.26
C ALA A 241 -26.01 -0.93 5.27
N ARG A 242 -27.32 -0.88 5.50
CA ARG A 242 -28.07 -1.85 6.30
C ARG A 242 -28.45 -3.06 5.46
N ALA A 243 -28.47 -4.23 6.11
CA ALA A 243 -28.93 -5.49 5.53
C ALA A 243 -30.44 -5.65 5.79
N VAL A 244 -31.27 -4.86 5.09
CA VAL A 244 -32.71 -4.74 5.39
C VAL A 244 -33.46 -6.05 5.17
N ALA A 245 -33.14 -6.81 4.12
CA ALA A 245 -33.72 -8.12 3.87
C ALA A 245 -33.32 -9.12 4.96
N CYS A 246 -32.07 -9.11 5.38
CA CYS A 246 -31.57 -9.90 6.51
C CYS A 246 -32.28 -9.54 7.83
N GLU A 247 -32.38 -8.26 8.16
CA GLU A 247 -33.08 -7.75 9.35
C GLU A 247 -34.55 -8.19 9.38
N LYS A 248 -35.24 -8.15 8.23
CA LYS A 248 -36.64 -8.56 8.09
C LYS A 248 -36.85 -10.06 8.40
N VAL A 249 -35.87 -10.91 8.11
CA VAL A 249 -35.94 -12.34 8.46
C VAL A 249 -35.85 -12.55 9.97
N LEU A 250 -35.07 -11.73 10.67
CA LEU A 250 -34.87 -11.84 12.11
C LEU A 250 -36.02 -11.23 12.91
N GLN A 251 -36.59 -10.11 12.46
CA GLN A 251 -37.53 -9.34 13.27
C GLN A 251 -38.81 -10.13 13.60
N GLY A 252 -39.15 -10.17 14.89
CA GLY A 252 -40.29 -10.92 15.41
C GLY A 252 -40.08 -12.44 15.47
N GLN A 253 -38.89 -12.94 15.15
CA GLN A 253 -38.54 -14.37 15.23
C GLN A 253 -37.74 -14.67 16.51
N GLY A 254 -37.59 -15.96 16.84
CA GLY A 254 -36.69 -16.41 17.91
C GLY A 254 -35.23 -16.10 17.57
N TRP A 255 -34.44 -15.73 18.58
CA TRP A 255 -32.98 -15.62 18.44
C TRP A 255 -32.34 -17.00 18.59
N ASP A 256 -32.45 -17.81 17.53
CA ASP A 256 -31.99 -19.20 17.46
C ASP A 256 -31.19 -19.49 16.17
N ALA A 257 -30.51 -20.63 16.15
CA ALA A 257 -29.61 -21.03 15.07
C ALA A 257 -30.32 -21.12 13.71
N ASP A 258 -31.54 -21.67 13.67
CA ASP A 258 -32.31 -21.83 12.43
C ASP A 258 -32.72 -20.47 11.83
N THR A 259 -33.13 -19.54 12.68
CA THR A 259 -33.49 -18.18 12.28
C THR A 259 -32.27 -17.41 11.79
N VAL A 260 -31.13 -17.56 12.45
CA VAL A 260 -29.86 -16.95 12.03
C VAL A 260 -29.39 -17.52 10.70
N GLU A 261 -29.54 -18.83 10.46
CA GLU A 261 -29.19 -19.45 9.18
C GLU A 261 -30.03 -18.89 8.03
N ARG A 262 -31.34 -18.76 8.24
CA ARG A 262 -32.22 -18.12 7.25
C ARG A 262 -31.83 -16.66 6.99
N ALA A 263 -31.44 -15.91 8.03
CA ALA A 263 -31.02 -14.52 7.89
C ALA A 263 -29.68 -14.41 7.13
N ARG A 264 -28.73 -15.33 7.36
CA ARG A 264 -27.48 -15.43 6.58
C ARG A 264 -27.75 -15.68 5.10
N ALA A 265 -28.69 -16.59 4.80
CA ALA A 265 -29.09 -16.88 3.42
C ALA A 265 -29.80 -15.70 2.72
N ALA A 266 -30.31 -14.72 3.47
CA ALA A 266 -30.96 -13.53 2.91
C ALA A 266 -30.00 -12.39 2.55
N LEU A 267 -28.75 -12.39 3.05
CA LEU A 267 -27.76 -11.34 2.79
C LEU A 267 -27.46 -11.07 1.30
N PRO A 268 -27.47 -12.05 0.39
CA PRO A 268 -27.32 -11.79 -1.05
C PRO A 268 -28.41 -10.90 -1.67
N ASN A 269 -29.56 -10.73 -1.00
CA ASN A 269 -30.59 -9.80 -1.44
C ASN A 269 -30.31 -8.35 -1.04
N ASP A 270 -29.36 -8.13 -0.12
CA ASP A 270 -28.96 -6.80 0.38
C ASP A 270 -27.70 -6.28 -0.31
N PHE A 271 -26.79 -7.18 -0.73
CA PHE A 271 -25.44 -6.80 -1.17
C PHE A 271 -24.96 -7.57 -2.38
N GLU A 272 -24.27 -6.85 -3.28
CA GLU A 272 -23.51 -7.40 -4.40
C GLU A 272 -22.06 -6.88 -4.31
N PRO A 273 -21.21 -7.49 -3.47
CA PRO A 273 -19.84 -7.02 -3.27
C PRO A 273 -18.98 -7.22 -4.52
N ILE A 274 -18.02 -6.33 -4.75
CA ILE A 274 -17.03 -6.45 -5.83
C ILE A 274 -15.79 -7.22 -5.38
N SER A 275 -15.07 -7.80 -6.34
CA SER A 275 -13.70 -8.28 -6.13
C SER A 275 -12.71 -7.13 -6.32
N ASP A 276 -11.81 -6.92 -5.35
CA ASP A 276 -10.72 -5.96 -5.44
C ASP A 276 -9.46 -6.49 -4.75
N TRP A 277 -8.44 -5.65 -4.66
CA TRP A 277 -7.16 -5.96 -4.00
C TRP A 277 -7.27 -6.32 -2.51
N ARG A 278 -8.39 -6.03 -1.84
CA ARG A 278 -8.59 -6.31 -0.41
C ARG A 278 -9.20 -7.69 -0.20
N ALA A 279 -10.20 -8.05 -1.00
CA ALA A 279 -10.83 -9.37 -0.97
C ALA A 279 -11.71 -9.62 -2.20
N SER A 280 -11.91 -10.90 -2.53
CA SER A 280 -12.89 -11.31 -3.55
C SER A 280 -14.32 -11.08 -3.07
N ALA A 281 -15.24 -10.87 -4.02
CA ALA A 281 -16.69 -10.78 -3.77
C ALA A 281 -17.21 -11.98 -2.97
N ALA A 282 -16.81 -13.19 -3.36
CA ALA A 282 -17.21 -14.43 -2.70
C ALA A 282 -16.72 -14.50 -1.25
N TYR A 283 -15.47 -14.10 -0.97
CA TYR A 283 -14.96 -14.05 0.39
C TYR A 283 -15.72 -13.03 1.24
N ARG A 284 -15.96 -11.82 0.70
CA ARG A 284 -16.71 -10.76 1.39
C ARG A 284 -18.10 -11.23 1.80
N MET A 285 -18.85 -11.82 0.87
CA MET A 285 -20.19 -12.35 1.13
C MET A 285 -20.18 -13.42 2.22
N ARG A 286 -19.30 -14.42 2.09
CA ARG A 286 -19.18 -15.49 3.08
C ARG A 286 -18.78 -14.97 4.45
N ALA A 287 -17.81 -14.06 4.49
CA ALA A 287 -17.34 -13.46 5.72
C ALA A 287 -18.43 -12.65 6.43
N ALA A 288 -19.24 -11.88 5.70
CA ALA A 288 -20.38 -11.16 6.28
C ALA A 288 -21.40 -12.13 6.91
N GLN A 289 -21.76 -13.21 6.20
CA GLN A 289 -22.63 -14.26 6.73
C GLN A 289 -22.07 -14.91 8.00
N ASP A 290 -20.77 -15.18 8.04
CA ASP A 290 -20.12 -15.82 9.19
C ASP A 290 -19.97 -14.86 10.37
N LEU A 291 -19.84 -13.54 10.13
CA LEU A 291 -19.88 -12.53 11.19
C LEU A 291 -21.26 -12.46 11.87
N LEU A 292 -22.35 -12.65 11.13
CA LEU A 292 -23.69 -12.74 11.72
C LEU A 292 -23.85 -14.00 12.58
N LEU A 293 -23.34 -15.15 12.13
CA LEU A 293 -23.29 -16.37 12.95
C LEU A 293 -22.48 -16.14 14.22
N ARG A 294 -21.31 -15.52 14.10
CA ARG A 294 -20.47 -15.17 15.25
C ARG A 294 -21.22 -14.29 16.26
N PHE A 295 -21.97 -13.30 15.78
CA PHE A 295 -22.77 -12.45 16.67
C PHE A 295 -23.83 -13.23 17.44
N TYR A 296 -24.51 -14.18 16.79
CA TYR A 296 -25.42 -15.09 17.46
C TYR A 296 -24.73 -15.91 18.54
N LEU A 297 -23.59 -16.52 18.23
CA LEU A 297 -22.83 -17.33 19.17
C LEU A 297 -22.37 -16.50 20.39
N GLU A 298 -21.78 -15.32 20.16
CA GLU A 298 -21.31 -14.44 21.24
C GLU A 298 -22.45 -13.93 22.13
N THR A 299 -23.66 -13.75 21.59
CA THR A 299 -24.82 -13.27 22.35
C THR A 299 -25.64 -14.37 23.01
N THR A 300 -25.37 -15.65 22.69
CA THR A 300 -26.01 -16.82 23.29
C THR A 300 -25.11 -17.60 24.25
N GLY A 301 -23.91 -17.08 24.54
CA GLY A 301 -23.03 -17.57 25.58
C GLY A 301 -21.81 -18.35 25.11
N GLU A 302 -21.57 -18.45 23.79
CA GLU A 302 -20.31 -18.97 23.28
C GLU A 302 -19.19 -17.97 23.53
N THR A 303 -18.10 -18.45 24.10
CA THR A 303 -16.96 -17.60 24.50
C THR A 303 -15.79 -17.71 23.53
N THR A 304 -15.75 -18.78 22.72
CA THR A 304 -14.67 -19.02 21.75
C THR A 304 -15.23 -19.00 20.33
N CYS A 305 -15.28 -17.80 19.74
CA CYS A 305 -15.79 -17.62 18.37
C CYS A 305 -14.68 -17.42 17.33
N ARG A 306 -13.43 -17.23 17.75
CA ARG A 306 -12.25 -17.19 16.87
C ARG A 306 -11.24 -18.25 17.27
N LEU A 307 -10.43 -18.68 16.30
CA LEU A 307 -9.25 -19.50 16.58
C LEU A 307 -8.28 -18.77 17.51
N ASP A 308 -8.09 -17.46 17.33
CA ASP A 308 -7.22 -16.64 18.19
C ASP A 308 -7.70 -16.55 19.64
N ASP A 309 -9.00 -16.72 19.88
CA ASP A 309 -9.60 -16.67 21.23
C ASP A 309 -9.24 -17.92 22.05
N ARG A 310 -8.75 -18.99 21.40
CA ARG A 310 -8.34 -20.24 22.06
C ARG A 310 -7.09 -20.09 22.93
N GLY A 311 -6.41 -18.94 22.85
CA GLY A 311 -5.10 -18.73 23.46
C GLY A 311 -4.01 -19.57 22.78
N PRO A 312 -2.73 -19.36 23.13
CA PRO A 312 -1.70 -20.33 22.77
C PRO A 312 -2.05 -21.68 23.39
N ASP A 313 -1.90 -22.76 22.63
CA ASP A 313 -1.94 -24.10 23.19
C ASP A 313 -0.80 -24.20 24.22
N GLU A 314 -1.13 -24.22 25.52
CA GLU A 314 -0.13 -24.32 26.58
C GLU A 314 0.70 -25.62 26.48
N SER A 315 0.23 -26.62 25.73
CA SER A 315 1.01 -27.83 25.42
C SER A 315 2.13 -27.59 24.39
N ALA A 316 2.16 -26.44 23.71
CA ALA A 316 3.12 -26.08 22.67
C ALA A 316 4.22 -25.10 23.13
N THR A 317 4.32 -24.76 24.42
CA THR A 317 5.48 -24.01 24.94
C THR A 317 6.68 -24.93 25.10
N GLY A 318 7.24 -25.39 23.99
CA GLY A 318 8.60 -25.92 23.95
C GLY A 318 9.55 -24.80 24.35
N GLY A 319 10.14 -24.90 25.54
CA GLY A 319 11.13 -23.95 26.02
C GLY A 319 12.22 -23.73 24.98
N ARG A 320 12.60 -22.47 24.74
CA ARG A 320 13.79 -22.17 23.95
C ARG A 320 14.98 -22.85 24.61
N ALA A 321 15.48 -23.92 24.02
CA ALA A 321 16.74 -24.52 24.41
C ALA A 321 17.82 -23.44 24.26
N GLN A 322 18.29 -22.91 25.38
CA GLN A 322 19.53 -22.15 25.41
C GLN A 322 20.62 -23.13 24.96
N ARG A 323 21.26 -22.86 23.82
CA ARG A 323 22.49 -23.57 23.46
C ARG A 323 23.50 -23.33 24.57
N GLU A 324 23.96 -24.39 25.22
CA GLU A 324 25.14 -24.29 26.08
C GLU A 324 26.31 -23.78 25.22
N PRO A 325 26.94 -22.65 25.58
CA PRO A 325 28.09 -22.15 24.85
C PRO A 325 29.21 -23.19 24.97
N GLN A 326 29.65 -23.73 23.83
CA GLN A 326 30.90 -24.49 23.79
C GLN A 326 32.04 -23.60 24.30
N PRO A 327 33.08 -24.16 24.95
CA PRO A 327 34.23 -23.39 25.41
C PRO A 327 34.97 -22.81 24.18
N GLN A 328 34.58 -21.60 23.81
CA GLN A 328 35.17 -20.84 22.72
C GLN A 328 36.33 -20.03 23.29
N LYS A 329 37.42 -19.90 22.52
CA LYS A 329 38.51 -18.98 22.88
C LYS A 329 37.91 -17.61 23.17
N ASP A 330 38.32 -17.01 24.27
CA ASP A 330 37.86 -15.68 24.68
C ASP A 330 38.45 -14.63 23.74
N LEU A 331 37.77 -14.42 22.60
CA LEU A 331 38.11 -13.40 21.62
C LEU A 331 37.51 -12.07 22.07
N ALA A 332 38.25 -10.98 21.89
CA ALA A 332 37.86 -9.66 22.41
C ALA A 332 36.51 -9.13 21.88
N PHE A 333 36.08 -9.56 20.68
CA PHE A 333 34.89 -9.02 20.02
C PHE A 333 34.04 -10.07 19.28
N VAL A 334 34.64 -11.15 18.76
CA VAL A 334 33.92 -12.19 18.01
C VAL A 334 33.08 -13.03 18.97
N HIS A 335 31.84 -13.34 18.58
CA HIS A 335 30.82 -14.05 19.40
C HIS A 335 30.22 -13.25 20.57
N HIS A 336 30.53 -11.95 20.66
CA HIS A 336 29.87 -11.04 21.59
C HIS A 336 28.67 -10.35 20.91
N PRO A 337 27.53 -10.16 21.61
CA PRO A 337 26.34 -9.49 21.09
C PRO A 337 26.52 -7.97 21.08
N LEU A 338 27.49 -7.47 20.30
CA LEU A 338 27.75 -6.05 20.16
C LEU A 338 26.61 -5.36 19.40
N ALA A 339 26.30 -4.12 19.80
CA ALA A 339 25.36 -3.30 19.05
C ALA A 339 25.94 -2.97 17.66
N HIS A 340 25.06 -2.74 16.69
CA HIS A 340 25.46 -2.27 15.37
C HIS A 340 26.22 -0.93 15.47
N ASP A 341 27.34 -0.77 14.76
CA ASP A 341 28.24 0.41 14.85
C ASP A 341 27.53 1.76 14.62
N SER A 342 26.47 1.78 13.80
CA SER A 342 25.66 2.97 13.52
C SER A 342 24.36 3.06 14.35
N ALA A 343 24.15 2.20 15.35
CA ALA A 343 22.89 2.14 16.11
C ALA A 343 22.50 3.48 16.74
N VAL A 344 23.45 4.16 17.41
CA VAL A 344 23.22 5.48 18.02
C VAL A 344 22.80 6.50 16.96
N LYS A 345 23.43 6.46 15.78
CA LYS A 345 23.11 7.37 14.67
C LYS A 345 21.71 7.11 14.10
N HIS A 346 21.27 5.85 14.05
CA HIS A 346 19.92 5.51 13.60
C HIS A 346 18.84 6.08 14.54
N VAL A 347 19.03 5.96 15.85
CA VAL A 347 18.00 6.40 16.83
C VAL A 347 18.01 7.90 17.10
N THR A 348 19.10 8.59 16.76
CA THR A 348 19.23 10.06 16.89
C THR A 348 18.92 10.82 15.60
N GLY A 349 18.81 10.12 14.47
CA GLY A 349 18.65 10.75 13.15
C GLY A 349 19.95 11.29 12.54
N GLU A 350 21.11 10.96 13.10
CA GLU A 350 22.43 11.41 12.61
C GLU A 350 23.00 10.51 11.49
N ALA A 351 22.32 9.40 11.18
CA ALA A 351 22.72 8.51 10.09
C ALA A 351 22.26 9.07 8.74
N VAL A 352 23.19 9.66 8.00
CA VAL A 352 22.95 10.25 6.66
C VAL A 352 22.67 9.17 5.60
N TYR A 353 21.48 9.16 5.03
CA TYR A 353 21.14 8.41 3.80
C TYR A 353 21.33 9.31 2.57
N VAL A 354 21.15 8.77 1.35
CA VAL A 354 21.46 9.53 0.12
C VAL A 354 20.64 10.82 0.02
N ASP A 355 19.35 10.77 0.35
CA ASP A 355 18.47 11.95 0.31
C ASP A 355 18.74 12.95 1.45
N ASP A 356 19.46 12.54 2.50
CA ASP A 356 19.87 13.40 3.62
C ASP A 356 21.18 14.15 3.34
N ILE A 357 21.90 13.79 2.27
CA ILE A 357 23.13 14.47 1.88
C ILE A 357 22.78 15.92 1.54
N ARG A 358 23.58 16.86 2.05
CA ARG A 358 23.39 18.28 1.77
C ARG A 358 23.49 18.51 0.27
N GLU A 359 22.44 19.08 -0.28
CA GLU A 359 22.31 19.32 -1.72
C GLU A 359 23.36 20.34 -2.19
N PRO A 360 24.13 20.02 -3.25
CA PRO A 360 25.03 20.98 -3.88
C PRO A 360 24.29 22.22 -4.39
N ALA A 361 24.99 23.34 -4.46
CA ALA A 361 24.44 24.56 -5.04
C ALA A 361 24.04 24.33 -6.50
N GLY A 362 22.82 24.72 -6.87
CA GLY A 362 22.31 24.54 -8.23
C GLY A 362 21.90 23.09 -8.57
N LEU A 363 21.74 22.21 -7.58
CA LEU A 363 21.13 20.89 -7.77
C LEU A 363 19.80 21.00 -8.56
N LEU A 364 19.61 20.06 -9.48
CA LEU A 364 18.36 19.82 -10.19
C LEU A 364 17.72 18.50 -9.71
N HIS A 365 16.43 18.37 -9.95
CA HIS A 365 15.68 17.15 -9.64
C HIS A 365 15.25 16.45 -10.92
N GLY A 366 15.59 15.17 -11.03
CA GLY A 366 15.13 14.31 -12.10
C GLY A 366 13.86 13.54 -11.72
N TYR A 367 12.99 13.36 -12.69
CA TYR A 367 11.80 12.53 -12.66
C TYR A 367 11.59 11.87 -14.04
N PHE A 368 10.51 11.13 -14.24
CA PHE A 368 10.29 10.41 -15.49
C PHE A 368 8.81 10.24 -15.84
N GLY A 369 8.53 10.10 -17.14
CA GLY A 369 7.28 9.57 -17.63
C GLY A 369 7.39 8.07 -17.84
N SER A 370 6.35 7.32 -17.46
CA SER A 370 6.30 5.86 -17.60
C SER A 370 5.07 5.39 -18.36
N SER A 371 5.20 4.21 -18.98
CA SER A 371 4.12 3.58 -19.72
C SER A 371 2.95 3.18 -18.80
N ARG A 372 1.72 3.39 -19.29
CA ARG A 372 0.49 2.83 -18.72
C ARG A 372 0.01 1.57 -19.44
N CYS A 373 0.70 1.18 -20.52
CA CYS A 373 0.39 0.01 -21.33
C CYS A 373 1.34 -1.14 -20.96
N ALA A 374 0.84 -2.38 -20.95
CA ALA A 374 1.67 -3.56 -20.69
C ALA A 374 2.49 -3.98 -21.92
N HIS A 375 1.97 -3.83 -23.13
CA HIS A 375 2.68 -4.13 -24.37
C HIS A 375 2.11 -3.28 -25.51
N GLY A 376 2.94 -2.53 -26.21
CA GLY A 376 2.46 -1.66 -27.28
C GLY A 376 3.58 -0.98 -28.05
N ARG A 377 3.22 -0.34 -29.15
CA ARG A 377 4.13 0.50 -29.93
C ARG A 377 3.77 1.96 -29.76
N ILE A 378 4.74 2.80 -29.40
CA ILE A 378 4.57 4.25 -29.37
C ILE A 378 4.40 4.73 -30.81
N THR A 379 3.23 5.26 -31.14
CA THR A 379 2.97 5.86 -32.45
C THR A 379 3.31 7.34 -32.46
N ARG A 380 3.22 8.00 -31.31
CA ARG A 380 3.58 9.41 -31.10
C ARG A 380 3.90 9.67 -29.63
N MET A 381 4.99 10.41 -29.39
CA MET A 381 5.34 10.94 -28.08
C MET A 381 5.59 12.45 -28.22
N ASP A 382 4.66 13.26 -27.71
CA ASP A 382 4.73 14.71 -27.72
C ASP A 382 5.08 15.23 -26.32
N LEU A 383 6.26 15.83 -26.22
CA LEU A 383 6.85 16.35 -24.99
C LEU A 383 6.89 17.88 -24.97
N ALA A 384 6.33 18.57 -25.97
CA ALA A 384 6.44 20.03 -26.08
C ALA A 384 5.86 20.76 -24.85
N ALA A 385 4.74 20.28 -24.32
CA ALA A 385 4.15 20.83 -23.09
C ALA A 385 5.06 20.61 -21.87
N VAL A 386 5.72 19.46 -21.79
CA VAL A 386 6.69 19.13 -20.73
C VAL A 386 7.89 20.07 -20.79
N GLU A 387 8.47 20.24 -21.98
CA GLU A 387 9.64 21.11 -22.21
C GLU A 387 9.34 22.58 -21.93
N SER A 388 8.11 23.02 -22.21
CA SER A 388 7.69 24.41 -22.00
C SER A 388 7.27 24.74 -20.57
N GLU A 389 7.13 23.74 -19.69
CA GLU A 389 6.66 23.95 -18.32
C GLU A 389 7.68 24.79 -17.52
N PRO A 390 7.26 25.89 -16.87
CA PRO A 390 8.18 26.72 -16.10
C PRO A 390 8.94 25.93 -15.03
N GLY A 391 10.26 26.07 -15.02
CA GLY A 391 11.17 25.37 -14.10
C GLY A 391 11.70 24.03 -14.64
N VAL A 392 11.20 23.53 -15.77
CA VAL A 392 11.85 22.43 -16.51
C VAL A 392 13.12 22.96 -17.20
N VAL A 393 14.21 22.23 -17.05
CA VAL A 393 15.55 22.56 -17.59
C VAL A 393 15.91 21.68 -18.77
N ALA A 394 15.55 20.39 -18.73
CA ALA A 394 15.79 19.45 -19.82
C ALA A 394 14.77 18.31 -19.79
N VAL A 395 14.51 17.74 -20.96
CA VAL A 395 13.80 16.48 -21.15
C VAL A 395 14.72 15.57 -21.94
N LEU A 396 14.84 14.31 -21.52
CA LEU A 396 15.71 13.33 -22.15
C LEU A 396 14.90 12.16 -22.69
N THR A 397 15.20 11.74 -23.91
CA THR A 397 14.65 10.55 -24.56
C THR A 397 15.76 9.55 -24.87
N ALA A 398 15.43 8.38 -25.44
CA ALA A 398 16.44 7.42 -25.89
C ALA A 398 17.48 8.03 -26.86
N GLU A 399 17.10 9.06 -27.62
CA GLU A 399 18.00 9.75 -28.57
C GLU A 399 19.07 10.61 -27.86
N ASP A 400 18.87 10.95 -26.59
CA ASP A 400 19.82 11.75 -25.80
C ASP A 400 20.92 10.90 -25.14
N ILE A 401 20.89 9.57 -25.28
CA ILE A 401 21.86 8.67 -24.69
C ILE A 401 23.10 8.63 -25.60
N PRO A 402 24.28 9.13 -25.15
CA PRO A 402 25.46 9.20 -26.00
C PRO A 402 26.18 7.86 -26.20
N GLY A 403 26.00 6.91 -25.26
CA GLY A 403 26.51 5.55 -25.32
C GLY A 403 25.44 4.53 -25.67
N GLU A 404 25.36 3.43 -24.90
CA GLU A 404 24.40 2.35 -25.17
C GLU A 404 23.12 2.51 -24.33
N ASN A 405 21.96 2.34 -24.98
CA ASN A 405 20.65 2.32 -24.33
C ASN A 405 20.34 0.94 -23.71
N ASP A 406 21.12 0.51 -22.72
CA ASP A 406 20.99 -0.80 -22.07
C ASP A 406 21.21 -0.73 -20.54
N LEU A 407 20.39 -1.47 -19.81
CA LEU A 407 20.41 -1.65 -18.35
C LEU A 407 20.62 -3.10 -17.93
N SER A 408 20.83 -4.01 -18.87
CA SER A 408 20.93 -5.44 -18.56
C SER A 408 22.12 -5.74 -17.64
N PRO A 409 21.91 -6.23 -16.40
CA PRO A 409 23.01 -6.54 -15.49
C PRO A 409 23.85 -7.74 -15.98
N MET A 410 23.26 -8.57 -16.85
CA MET A 410 23.92 -9.73 -17.46
C MET A 410 24.55 -9.39 -18.82
N HIS A 411 24.51 -8.11 -19.25
CA HIS A 411 24.95 -7.66 -20.56
C HIS A 411 24.32 -8.45 -21.72
N THR A 412 23.04 -8.81 -21.57
CA THR A 412 22.27 -9.52 -22.60
C THR A 412 21.54 -8.58 -23.56
N HIS A 413 21.68 -7.26 -23.37
CA HIS A 413 21.07 -6.21 -24.21
C HIS A 413 19.54 -6.36 -24.35
N ASP A 414 18.88 -6.67 -23.23
CA ASP A 414 17.46 -7.02 -23.17
C ASP A 414 16.61 -6.10 -22.29
N GLU A 415 17.17 -4.99 -21.80
CA GLU A 415 16.45 -3.98 -21.01
C GLU A 415 16.94 -2.56 -21.35
N GLU A 416 16.08 -1.71 -21.90
CA GLU A 416 16.45 -0.34 -22.27
C GLU A 416 16.45 0.62 -21.06
N ILE A 417 17.33 1.64 -21.10
CA ILE A 417 17.32 2.75 -20.12
C ILE A 417 16.06 3.61 -20.34
N LEU A 418 15.85 4.06 -21.58
CA LEU A 418 14.68 4.81 -22.00
C LEU A 418 14.06 4.09 -23.19
N CYS A 419 12.74 3.86 -23.14
CA CYS A 419 12.03 3.17 -24.21
C CYS A 419 12.23 3.85 -25.57
N SER A 420 12.80 3.14 -26.54
CA SER A 420 13.07 3.67 -27.88
C SER A 420 11.88 3.57 -28.84
N GLY A 421 10.82 2.82 -28.49
CA GLY A 421 9.58 2.79 -29.26
C GLY A 421 8.62 1.65 -28.93
N GLU A 422 9.12 0.48 -28.51
CA GLU A 422 8.28 -0.63 -28.07
C GLU A 422 8.15 -0.64 -26.55
N ILE A 423 6.92 -0.47 -26.07
CA ILE A 423 6.55 -0.64 -24.67
C ILE A 423 6.41 -2.13 -24.41
N GLN A 424 7.10 -2.64 -23.40
CA GLN A 424 7.14 -4.06 -23.07
C GLN A 424 6.61 -4.38 -21.67
N TYR A 425 6.35 -3.37 -20.84
CA TYR A 425 5.68 -3.53 -19.55
C TYR A 425 5.06 -2.22 -19.04
N HIS A 426 4.04 -2.36 -18.19
CA HIS A 426 3.46 -1.23 -17.46
C HIS A 426 4.49 -0.70 -16.47
N GLY A 427 4.77 0.61 -16.51
CA GLY A 427 5.79 1.25 -15.70
C GLY A 427 7.14 1.45 -16.41
N GLN A 428 7.32 0.95 -17.63
CA GLN A 428 8.56 1.18 -18.39
C GLN A 428 8.82 2.67 -18.59
N VAL A 429 10.05 3.09 -18.33
CA VAL A 429 10.46 4.50 -18.43
C VAL A 429 10.53 4.91 -19.91
N LEU A 430 9.83 5.99 -20.26
CA LEU A 430 9.72 6.49 -21.63
C LEU A 430 10.67 7.67 -21.89
N PHE A 431 10.71 8.60 -20.94
CA PHE A 431 11.52 9.81 -21.00
C PHE A 431 11.81 10.31 -19.58
N ALA A 432 12.88 11.08 -19.40
CA ALA A 432 13.22 11.73 -18.14
C ALA A 432 12.96 13.24 -18.21
N VAL A 433 12.56 13.83 -17.08
CA VAL A 433 12.34 15.27 -16.91
C VAL A 433 13.28 15.78 -15.84
N VAL A 434 14.00 16.86 -16.13
CA VAL A 434 14.93 17.52 -15.21
C VAL A 434 14.42 18.92 -14.93
N ALA A 435 14.17 19.26 -13.66
CA ALA A 435 13.62 20.55 -13.27
C ALA A 435 14.33 21.15 -12.06
N GLU A 436 14.07 22.43 -11.77
CA GLU A 436 14.62 23.16 -10.63
C GLU A 436 14.18 22.60 -9.28
N ASP A 437 13.01 21.95 -9.24
CA ASP A 437 12.50 21.26 -8.05
C ASP A 437 11.75 19.99 -8.42
N ARG A 438 11.63 19.09 -7.45
CA ARG A 438 11.02 17.78 -7.62
C ARG A 438 9.53 17.84 -7.99
N GLU A 439 8.77 18.78 -7.43
CA GLU A 439 7.32 18.85 -7.68
C GLU A 439 7.04 19.33 -9.10
N THR A 440 7.84 20.26 -9.61
CA THR A 440 7.80 20.71 -11.01
C THR A 440 8.10 19.55 -11.96
N ALA A 441 9.18 18.79 -11.73
CA ALA A 441 9.52 17.62 -12.57
C ALA A 441 8.37 16.59 -12.61
N ARG A 442 7.74 16.32 -11.46
CA ARG A 442 6.60 15.39 -11.31
C ARG A 442 5.36 15.85 -12.05
N ARG A 443 5.02 17.13 -11.95
CA ARG A 443 3.86 17.73 -12.65
C ARG A 443 4.09 17.78 -14.14
N ALA A 444 5.27 18.24 -14.57
CA ALA A 444 5.64 18.35 -15.97
C ALA A 444 5.57 16.99 -16.69
N ALA A 445 6.05 15.91 -16.07
CA ALA A 445 5.98 14.57 -16.67
C ALA A 445 4.54 14.11 -17.00
N ARG A 446 3.51 14.65 -16.32
CA ARG A 446 2.10 14.33 -16.61
C ARG A 446 1.52 15.12 -17.79
N LEU A 447 2.24 16.12 -18.31
CA LEU A 447 1.82 16.89 -19.48
C LEU A 447 2.15 16.18 -20.80
N ALA A 448 2.97 15.12 -20.76
CA ALA A 448 3.31 14.35 -21.95
C ALA A 448 2.07 13.70 -22.57
N VAL A 449 1.99 13.77 -23.90
CA VAL A 449 0.98 13.06 -24.68
C VAL A 449 1.66 11.89 -25.38
N VAL A 450 1.33 10.68 -24.92
CA VAL A 450 1.87 9.43 -25.50
C VAL A 450 0.72 8.65 -26.11
N GLU A 451 0.77 8.46 -27.42
CA GLU A 451 -0.17 7.65 -28.18
C GLU A 451 0.46 6.27 -28.43
N VAL A 452 -0.29 5.21 -28.11
CA VAL A 452 0.19 3.83 -28.13
C VAL A 452 -0.77 2.97 -28.93
N GLU A 453 -0.23 2.20 -29.87
CA GLU A 453 -0.90 1.04 -30.46
C GLU A 453 -0.72 -0.14 -29.49
N GLU A 454 -1.76 -0.51 -28.74
CA GLU A 454 -1.68 -1.65 -27.81
C GLU A 454 -1.54 -2.97 -28.55
N LEU A 455 -0.64 -3.83 -28.05
CA LEU A 455 -0.34 -5.15 -28.60
C LEU A 455 -0.72 -6.25 -27.59
N PRO A 456 -0.92 -7.51 -28.03
CA PRO A 456 -1.26 -8.61 -27.12
C PRO A 456 -0.18 -8.82 -26.06
N ALA A 457 -0.54 -8.69 -24.78
CA ALA A 457 0.38 -8.87 -23.66
C ALA A 457 0.30 -10.29 -23.09
N VAL A 458 1.48 -10.91 -22.93
CA VAL A 458 1.69 -12.14 -22.14
C VAL A 458 1.93 -11.75 -20.69
N THR A 459 0.97 -11.96 -19.80
CA THR A 459 1.11 -11.60 -18.38
C THR A 459 1.21 -12.82 -17.48
N GLU A 460 0.71 -13.98 -17.89
CA GLU A 460 0.65 -15.18 -17.06
C GLU A 460 1.73 -16.21 -17.43
N ILE A 461 2.13 -17.01 -16.44
CA ILE A 461 3.11 -18.12 -16.63
C ILE A 461 2.63 -19.09 -17.72
N GLU A 462 1.36 -19.49 -17.69
CA GLU A 462 0.83 -20.49 -18.62
C GLU A 462 0.81 -19.97 -20.08
N GLN A 463 0.56 -18.68 -20.28
CA GLN A 463 0.62 -18.05 -21.61
C GLN A 463 2.06 -18.07 -22.16
N ALA A 464 3.05 -17.74 -21.33
CA ALA A 464 4.46 -17.78 -21.72
C ALA A 464 4.90 -19.21 -22.06
N ILE A 465 4.39 -20.22 -21.34
CA ILE A 465 4.68 -21.63 -21.62
C ILE A 465 4.08 -22.08 -22.95
N GLU A 466 2.82 -21.73 -23.22
CA GLU A 466 2.16 -22.04 -24.48
C GLU A 466 2.93 -21.46 -25.68
N GLN A 467 3.44 -20.24 -25.53
CA GLN A 467 4.21 -19.54 -26.56
C GLN A 467 5.70 -19.91 -26.58
N ARG A 468 6.17 -20.73 -25.64
CA ARG A 468 7.59 -21.04 -25.42
C ARG A 468 8.47 -19.79 -25.30
N SER A 469 7.96 -18.79 -24.58
CA SER A 469 8.59 -17.49 -24.39
C SER A 469 9.44 -17.48 -23.11
N TRP A 470 10.76 -17.37 -23.26
CA TRP A 470 11.71 -17.45 -22.15
C TRP A 470 12.67 -16.26 -22.12
N VAL A 471 13.03 -15.79 -20.92
CA VAL A 471 14.12 -14.80 -20.76
C VAL A 471 15.50 -15.46 -20.80
N ALA A 472 15.54 -16.77 -20.53
CA ALA A 472 16.72 -17.61 -20.67
C ALA A 472 16.29 -19.07 -20.86
N GLU A 473 17.18 -19.87 -21.46
CA GLU A 473 16.90 -21.28 -21.79
C GLU A 473 16.37 -22.08 -20.58
N PRO A 474 15.32 -22.92 -20.75
CA PRO A 474 14.90 -23.88 -19.75
C PRO A 474 16.04 -24.82 -19.32
N ARG A 475 16.00 -25.30 -18.07
CA ARG A 475 17.02 -26.20 -17.51
C ARG A 475 16.38 -27.42 -16.89
N GLU A 476 17.13 -28.51 -16.87
CA GLU A 476 16.74 -29.76 -16.20
C GLU A 476 17.86 -30.24 -15.26
N MET A 477 17.47 -30.83 -14.12
CA MET A 477 18.36 -31.55 -13.21
C MET A 477 17.77 -32.92 -12.91
N LYS A 478 18.61 -33.97 -12.97
CA LYS A 478 18.17 -35.35 -12.79
C LYS A 478 19.11 -36.12 -11.86
N ARG A 479 18.54 -37.03 -11.08
CA ARG A 479 19.23 -38.10 -10.36
C ARG A 479 18.33 -39.34 -10.41
N GLY A 480 18.90 -40.50 -10.73
CA GLY A 480 18.10 -41.74 -10.86
C GLY A 480 17.07 -41.66 -11.99
N ASP A 481 16.03 -42.49 -11.90
CA ASP A 481 14.91 -42.55 -12.85
C ASP A 481 13.60 -42.26 -12.11
N ALA A 482 13.23 -40.98 -12.05
CA ALA A 482 12.08 -40.51 -11.28
C ALA A 482 10.78 -41.06 -11.84
N GLU A 483 10.62 -41.03 -13.16
CA GLU A 483 9.41 -41.48 -13.86
C GLU A 483 9.16 -42.98 -13.62
N SER A 484 10.17 -43.84 -13.77
CA SER A 484 10.03 -45.26 -13.48
C SER A 484 9.76 -45.53 -11.99
N ALA A 485 10.43 -44.80 -11.09
CA ALA A 485 10.20 -44.94 -9.65
C ALA A 485 8.76 -44.55 -9.26
N ILE A 486 8.23 -43.46 -9.81
CA ILE A 486 6.83 -43.04 -9.59
C ILE A 486 5.86 -44.09 -10.16
N ALA A 487 6.12 -44.62 -11.35
CA ALA A 487 5.28 -45.64 -11.97
C ALA A 487 5.25 -46.96 -11.18
N GLY A 488 6.36 -47.31 -10.53
CA GLY A 488 6.50 -48.50 -9.68
C GLY A 488 6.04 -48.32 -8.23
N ALA A 489 5.87 -47.09 -7.76
CA ALA A 489 5.54 -46.80 -6.36
C ALA A 489 4.15 -47.31 -5.95
N GLN A 490 4.02 -47.69 -4.68
CA GLN A 490 2.76 -48.17 -4.09
C GLN A 490 1.69 -47.08 -4.08
N HIS A 491 2.08 -45.86 -3.71
CA HIS A 491 1.20 -44.70 -3.69
C HIS A 491 1.72 -43.62 -4.64
N ARG A 492 0.79 -42.92 -5.29
CA ARG A 492 1.07 -41.82 -6.22
C ARG A 492 0.19 -40.62 -5.89
N LEU A 493 0.77 -39.44 -6.00
CA LEU A 493 0.07 -38.17 -5.88
C LEU A 493 0.58 -37.19 -6.94
N SER A 494 -0.31 -36.36 -7.46
CA SER A 494 0.06 -35.18 -8.22
C SER A 494 -0.63 -33.95 -7.66
N GLY A 495 -0.02 -32.78 -7.88
CA GLY A 495 -0.56 -31.52 -7.40
C GLY A 495 0.15 -30.33 -8.01
N GLU A 496 -0.36 -29.15 -7.67
CA GLU A 496 0.20 -27.87 -8.08
C GLU A 496 0.27 -26.94 -6.87
N LEU A 497 1.39 -26.23 -6.75
CA LEU A 497 1.60 -25.16 -5.79
C LEU A 497 1.90 -23.86 -6.54
N ASN A 498 1.19 -22.80 -6.17
CA ASN A 498 1.42 -21.45 -6.67
C ASN A 498 1.94 -20.57 -5.52
N THR A 499 3.03 -19.85 -5.78
CA THR A 499 3.60 -18.88 -4.85
C THR A 499 3.62 -17.52 -5.51
N GLY A 500 2.98 -16.55 -4.85
CA GLY A 500 2.89 -15.18 -5.33
C GLY A 500 4.22 -14.44 -5.24
N GLY A 501 4.32 -13.32 -5.96
CA GLY A 501 5.46 -12.43 -5.90
C GLY A 501 5.51 -11.67 -4.58
N GLN A 502 6.60 -10.96 -4.36
CA GLN A 502 6.80 -10.20 -3.13
C GLN A 502 7.63 -8.94 -3.42
N GLU A 503 7.15 -7.82 -2.90
CA GLU A 503 7.85 -6.55 -2.92
C GLU A 503 8.94 -6.50 -1.82
N HIS A 504 10.08 -5.87 -2.11
CA HIS A 504 11.17 -5.75 -1.14
C HIS A 504 10.80 -4.87 0.04
N PHE A 505 10.10 -3.77 -0.25
CA PHE A 505 9.62 -2.80 0.73
C PHE A 505 10.71 -2.28 1.69
N TYR A 506 11.93 -2.08 1.17
CA TYR A 506 12.98 -1.33 1.87
C TYR A 506 12.45 0.05 2.25
N LEU A 507 12.75 0.56 3.45
CA LEU A 507 12.13 1.80 3.95
C LEU A 507 12.60 3.04 3.18
N GLU A 508 13.88 3.10 2.83
CA GLU A 508 14.43 4.08 1.88
C GLU A 508 14.19 3.55 0.46
N GLY A 509 13.36 4.23 -0.35
CA GLY A 509 13.19 3.91 -1.78
C GLY A 509 14.48 4.05 -2.59
N HIS A 510 14.42 3.90 -3.90
CA HIS A 510 15.57 4.20 -4.74
C HIS A 510 15.86 5.71 -4.78
N VAL A 511 17.13 6.04 -4.53
CA VAL A 511 17.67 7.40 -4.58
C VAL A 511 19.06 7.35 -5.20
N SER A 512 19.35 8.28 -6.11
CA SER A 512 20.68 8.49 -6.68
C SER A 512 20.91 9.97 -6.96
N MET A 513 22.13 10.45 -6.68
CA MET A 513 22.57 11.81 -7.00
C MET A 513 23.87 11.73 -7.80
N ALA A 514 23.86 12.34 -8.98
CA ALA A 514 25.04 12.49 -9.83
C ALA A 514 25.58 13.91 -9.70
N VAL A 515 26.89 14.05 -9.49
CA VAL A 515 27.59 15.31 -9.30
C VAL A 515 28.74 15.40 -10.31
N PRO A 516 28.66 16.30 -11.31
CA PRO A 516 29.75 16.55 -12.23
C PRO A 516 31.07 16.94 -11.55
N GLN A 517 32.17 16.45 -12.09
CA GLN A 517 33.55 16.69 -11.65
C GLN A 517 34.39 17.25 -12.83
N GLU A 518 35.71 17.34 -12.64
CA GLU A 518 36.65 17.75 -13.68
C GLU A 518 36.66 16.78 -14.87
N ASP A 519 37.02 17.26 -16.07
CA ASP A 519 37.19 16.44 -17.29
C ASP A 519 35.98 15.60 -17.73
N GLY A 520 34.78 15.95 -17.25
CA GLY A 520 33.56 15.18 -17.53
C GLY A 520 33.41 13.96 -16.62
N ASP A 521 34.21 13.84 -15.56
CA ASP A 521 34.04 12.78 -14.57
C ASP A 521 32.74 13.00 -13.77
N LEU A 522 32.20 11.93 -13.20
CA LEU A 522 31.01 11.96 -12.36
C LEU A 522 31.24 11.25 -11.02
N LEU A 523 30.81 11.91 -9.95
CA LEU A 523 30.58 11.27 -8.66
C LEU A 523 29.09 10.89 -8.54
N ILE A 524 28.81 9.61 -8.34
CA ILE A 524 27.47 9.07 -8.16
C ILE A 524 27.32 8.61 -6.70
N GLN A 525 26.37 9.18 -5.99
CA GLN A 525 25.96 8.73 -4.67
C GLN A 525 24.65 7.97 -4.80
N SER A 526 24.67 6.66 -4.56
CA SER A 526 23.52 5.79 -4.86
C SER A 526 23.17 4.88 -3.67
N SER A 527 21.87 4.64 -3.48
CA SER A 527 21.40 3.60 -2.57
C SER A 527 21.41 2.26 -3.32
N SER A 528 22.57 1.59 -3.35
CA SER A 528 22.82 0.36 -4.12
C SER A 528 23.62 -0.68 -3.34
N GLN A 529 23.34 -1.97 -3.57
CA GLN A 529 24.15 -3.10 -3.09
C GLN A 529 25.36 -3.37 -4.00
N ASN A 530 25.34 -2.87 -5.24
CA ASN A 530 26.33 -3.17 -6.27
C ASN A 530 26.87 -1.88 -6.91
N PRO A 531 27.78 -1.15 -6.22
CA PRO A 531 28.37 0.07 -6.77
C PRO A 531 29.16 -0.17 -8.07
N THR A 532 29.73 -1.37 -8.24
CA THR A 532 30.51 -1.72 -9.44
C THR A 532 29.64 -1.79 -10.69
N GLU A 533 28.49 -2.44 -10.62
CA GLU A 533 27.55 -2.51 -11.76
C GLU A 533 26.98 -1.14 -12.10
N VAL A 534 26.62 -0.35 -11.08
CA VAL A 534 26.21 1.06 -11.29
C VAL A 534 27.29 1.83 -12.04
N GLN A 535 28.56 1.69 -11.66
CA GLN A 535 29.68 2.34 -12.33
C GLN A 535 29.78 1.96 -13.80
N LEU A 536 29.69 0.66 -14.09
CA LEU A 536 29.79 0.12 -15.45
C LEU A 536 28.65 0.59 -16.34
N LEU A 537 27.40 0.50 -15.86
CA LEU A 537 26.22 0.92 -16.63
C LEU A 537 26.17 2.44 -16.85
N VAL A 538 26.58 3.24 -15.86
CA VAL A 538 26.72 4.70 -16.04
C VAL A 538 27.78 5.02 -17.10
N ALA A 539 28.95 4.38 -17.03
CA ALA A 539 30.02 4.59 -18.00
C ALA A 539 29.58 4.17 -19.42
N GLN A 540 28.91 3.02 -19.55
CA GLN A 540 28.35 2.51 -20.80
C GLN A 540 27.32 3.46 -21.40
N ALA A 541 26.35 3.93 -20.61
CA ALA A 541 25.32 4.87 -21.06
C ALA A 541 25.91 6.21 -21.52
N LEU A 542 27.01 6.65 -20.89
CA LEU A 542 27.72 7.89 -21.24
C LEU A 542 28.74 7.73 -22.38
N GLY A 543 29.02 6.50 -22.81
CA GLY A 543 30.10 6.22 -23.77
C GLY A 543 31.49 6.54 -23.21
N ARG A 544 31.69 6.39 -21.90
CA ARG A 544 32.94 6.70 -21.17
C ARG A 544 33.61 5.45 -20.64
N LEU A 545 34.88 5.60 -20.26
CA LEU A 545 35.60 4.57 -19.52
C LEU A 545 35.19 4.58 -18.04
N GLY A 546 35.20 3.42 -17.39
CA GLY A 546 34.77 3.29 -16.00
C GLY A 546 35.56 4.14 -14.99
N ASN A 547 36.79 4.54 -15.31
CA ASN A 547 37.58 5.44 -14.46
C ASN A 547 37.02 6.87 -14.38
N ALA A 548 36.17 7.29 -15.32
CA ALA A 548 35.50 8.58 -15.31
C ALA A 548 34.28 8.62 -14.37
N VAL A 549 33.92 7.48 -13.75
CA VAL A 549 32.74 7.36 -12.90
C VAL A 549 33.18 6.82 -11.55
N THR A 550 32.88 7.54 -10.48
CA THR A 550 33.06 7.07 -9.10
C THR A 550 31.70 6.86 -8.46
N VAL A 551 31.46 5.68 -7.87
CA VAL A 551 30.19 5.37 -7.17
C VAL A 551 30.46 5.20 -5.68
N GLU A 552 29.77 5.98 -4.86
CA GLU A 552 29.86 5.94 -3.40
C GLU A 552 28.56 5.44 -2.76
N VAL A 553 28.69 4.45 -1.87
CA VAL A 553 27.59 3.93 -1.06
C VAL A 553 28.01 3.92 0.41
N ARG A 554 27.43 4.80 1.22
CA ARG A 554 27.74 4.82 2.66
C ARG A 554 26.92 3.81 3.48
N ARG A 555 25.61 3.74 3.20
CA ARG A 555 24.59 2.89 3.84
C ARG A 555 23.31 2.89 3.00
N MET A 556 22.39 1.97 3.28
CA MET A 556 21.06 1.89 2.68
C MET A 556 19.99 1.67 3.74
N GLY A 557 18.80 2.25 3.55
CA GLY A 557 17.62 2.06 4.40
C GLY A 557 16.87 0.77 4.07
N GLY A 558 17.59 -0.35 3.98
CA GLY A 558 17.10 -1.63 3.46
C GLY A 558 17.35 -1.81 1.96
N ALA A 559 17.44 -3.07 1.52
CA ALA A 559 17.71 -3.43 0.13
C ALA A 559 17.14 -4.80 -0.24
N PHE A 560 17.52 -5.85 0.51
CA PHE A 560 16.94 -7.20 0.41
C PHE A 560 17.09 -7.92 -0.95
N GLY A 561 18.01 -7.47 -1.80
CA GLY A 561 18.19 -7.95 -3.19
C GLY A 561 17.66 -6.95 -4.24
N GLY A 562 16.70 -6.11 -3.88
CA GLY A 562 16.05 -5.18 -4.82
C GLY A 562 16.91 -3.97 -5.17
N LYS A 563 18.06 -3.80 -4.52
CA LYS A 563 19.07 -2.80 -4.89
C LYS A 563 20.36 -3.46 -5.37
N GLU A 564 20.30 -4.74 -5.73
CA GLU A 564 21.42 -5.45 -6.36
C GLU A 564 21.64 -4.95 -7.77
N THR A 565 20.62 -5.00 -8.63
CA THR A 565 20.71 -4.54 -10.03
C THR A 565 19.85 -3.29 -10.29
N GLN A 566 18.64 -3.26 -9.73
CA GLN A 566 17.61 -2.26 -10.03
C GLN A 566 17.95 -0.83 -9.58
N ALA A 567 19.00 -0.64 -8.78
CA ALA A 567 19.49 0.69 -8.43
C ALA A 567 20.20 1.41 -9.60
N ALA A 568 20.70 0.66 -10.59
CA ALA A 568 21.46 1.20 -11.71
C ALA A 568 20.63 2.14 -12.59
N HIS A 569 19.37 1.80 -12.88
CA HIS A 569 18.49 2.62 -13.72
C HIS A 569 18.46 4.09 -13.25
N TRP A 570 18.21 4.32 -11.96
CA TRP A 570 18.06 5.65 -11.40
C TRP A 570 19.40 6.41 -11.32
N ALA A 571 20.50 5.69 -11.12
CA ALA A 571 21.84 6.27 -11.17
C ALA A 571 22.23 6.69 -12.61
N VAL A 572 21.89 5.87 -13.60
CA VAL A 572 22.11 6.15 -15.03
C VAL A 572 21.31 7.37 -15.47
N LEU A 573 20.02 7.46 -15.12
CA LEU A 573 19.20 8.63 -15.45
C LEU A 573 19.73 9.91 -14.79
N ALA A 574 20.16 9.83 -13.52
CA ALA A 574 20.76 10.98 -12.84
C ALA A 574 22.07 11.40 -13.52
N ALA A 575 22.89 10.45 -13.95
CA ALA A 575 24.15 10.70 -14.64
C ALA A 575 23.94 11.32 -16.02
N LEU A 576 23.04 10.78 -16.85
CA LEU A 576 22.68 11.34 -18.16
C LEU A 576 22.15 12.78 -18.03
N ALA A 577 21.29 13.02 -17.05
CA ALA A 577 20.77 14.36 -16.77
C ALA A 577 21.86 15.33 -16.30
N ALA A 578 22.77 14.87 -15.42
CA ALA A 578 23.88 15.69 -14.94
C ALA A 578 24.87 16.02 -16.05
N ASP A 579 25.13 15.06 -16.94
CA ASP A 579 25.98 15.25 -18.11
C ASP A 579 25.39 16.25 -19.10
N LYS A 580 24.10 16.10 -19.42
CA LYS A 580 23.37 17.01 -20.33
C LYS A 580 23.32 18.44 -19.82
N THR A 581 23.14 18.63 -18.51
CA THR A 581 22.90 19.95 -17.91
C THR A 581 24.16 20.61 -17.34
N GLY A 582 25.25 19.84 -17.16
CA GLY A 582 26.46 20.29 -16.45
C GLY A 582 26.21 20.62 -14.97
N ARG A 583 25.07 20.18 -14.40
CA ARG A 583 24.66 20.47 -13.02
C ARG A 583 24.43 19.18 -12.27
N PRO A 584 24.59 19.16 -10.92
CA PRO A 584 24.20 18.01 -10.13
C PRO A 584 22.72 17.69 -10.33
N VAL A 585 22.37 16.39 -10.40
CA VAL A 585 20.98 15.92 -10.53
C VAL A 585 20.70 14.84 -9.51
N LYS A 586 19.60 14.96 -8.77
CA LYS A 586 19.09 13.95 -7.84
C LYS A 586 17.77 13.35 -8.34
N ILE A 587 17.71 12.02 -8.38
CA ILE A 587 16.49 11.25 -8.65
C ILE A 587 16.09 10.52 -7.36
N ARG A 588 14.84 10.70 -6.97
CA ARG A 588 14.23 10.03 -5.81
C ARG A 588 12.81 9.59 -6.17
N LEU A 589 12.58 8.29 -6.09
CA LEU A 589 11.27 7.69 -6.32
C LEU A 589 10.34 7.89 -5.12
N ASP A 590 9.06 8.12 -5.41
CA ASP A 590 8.00 7.79 -4.46
C ASP A 590 7.77 6.28 -4.40
N ARG A 591 7.17 5.81 -3.30
CA ARG A 591 6.93 4.38 -3.07
C ARG A 591 6.12 3.69 -4.17
N ASP A 592 5.12 4.35 -4.72
CA ASP A 592 4.28 3.81 -5.81
C ASP A 592 5.05 3.68 -7.12
N GLU A 593 5.90 4.65 -7.44
CA GLU A 593 6.78 4.60 -8.62
C GLU A 593 7.82 3.48 -8.49
N ASP A 594 8.44 3.37 -7.31
CA ASP A 594 9.38 2.33 -6.90
C ASP A 594 8.74 0.94 -7.08
N MET A 595 7.61 0.68 -6.43
CA MET A 595 6.88 -0.60 -6.52
C MET A 595 6.39 -0.94 -7.95
N VAL A 596 6.13 0.06 -8.79
CA VAL A 596 5.70 -0.17 -10.18
C VAL A 596 6.90 -0.47 -11.08
N SER A 597 8.00 0.27 -10.91
CA SER A 597 9.07 0.35 -11.90
C SER A 597 10.25 -0.57 -11.57
N THR A 598 10.34 -1.13 -10.36
CA THR A 598 11.42 -2.05 -9.99
C THR A 598 10.96 -3.50 -9.89
N GLY A 599 11.90 -4.40 -10.16
CA GLY A 599 11.72 -5.83 -10.03
C GLY A 599 11.35 -6.30 -8.63
N LYS A 600 10.68 -7.45 -8.58
CA LYS A 600 10.15 -8.08 -7.36
C LYS A 600 10.64 -9.53 -7.26
N ARG A 601 10.25 -10.26 -6.21
CA ARG A 601 10.41 -11.73 -6.18
C ARG A 601 9.61 -12.37 -7.31
N HIS A 602 10.23 -13.33 -7.98
CA HIS A 602 9.59 -14.23 -8.93
C HIS A 602 8.39 -14.95 -8.33
N GLU A 603 7.27 -14.90 -9.04
CA GLU A 603 6.15 -15.83 -8.88
C GLU A 603 6.57 -17.20 -9.40
N PHE A 604 6.25 -18.26 -8.67
CA PHE A 604 6.47 -19.64 -9.13
C PHE A 604 5.17 -20.42 -9.17
N ARG A 605 4.97 -21.13 -10.28
CA ARG A 605 4.06 -22.27 -10.41
C ARG A 605 4.87 -23.55 -10.41
N ILE A 606 4.57 -24.46 -9.49
CA ILE A 606 5.26 -25.74 -9.34
C ILE A 606 4.25 -26.87 -9.44
N ARG A 607 4.27 -27.63 -10.54
CA ARG A 607 3.55 -28.91 -10.62
C ARG A 607 4.47 -30.02 -10.14
N TYR A 608 3.91 -30.99 -9.45
CA TYR A 608 4.67 -32.15 -9.00
C TYR A 608 3.91 -33.46 -9.20
N GLU A 609 4.68 -34.52 -9.41
CA GLU A 609 4.23 -35.91 -9.38
C GLU A 609 5.18 -36.67 -8.47
N VAL A 610 4.63 -37.41 -7.49
CA VAL A 610 5.42 -38.10 -6.46
C VAL A 610 4.93 -39.52 -6.26
N GLY A 611 5.87 -40.45 -6.13
CA GLY A 611 5.67 -41.84 -5.75
C GLY A 611 6.31 -42.13 -4.39
N PHE A 612 5.59 -42.83 -3.52
CA PHE A 612 6.04 -43.16 -2.17
C PHE A 612 5.48 -44.50 -1.67
N ASP A 613 6.17 -45.07 -0.68
CA ASP A 613 5.79 -46.33 -0.02
C ASP A 613 4.69 -46.14 1.06
N ALA A 614 4.26 -47.24 1.69
CA ALA A 614 3.25 -47.21 2.74
C ALA A 614 3.68 -46.41 3.99
N GLU A 615 4.99 -46.26 4.21
CA GLU A 615 5.58 -45.51 5.32
C GLU A 615 5.78 -44.01 5.00
N GLY A 616 5.47 -43.58 3.77
CA GLY A 616 5.60 -42.20 3.32
C GLY A 616 6.99 -41.81 2.81
N ARG A 617 7.89 -42.78 2.55
CA ARG A 617 9.20 -42.50 1.98
C ARG A 617 9.09 -42.25 0.48
N ILE A 618 9.63 -41.13 0.04
CA ILE A 618 9.61 -40.75 -1.37
C ILE A 618 10.59 -41.64 -2.15
N GLU A 619 10.06 -42.37 -3.13
CA GLU A 619 10.81 -43.24 -4.03
C GLU A 619 11.18 -42.52 -5.32
N GLY A 620 10.31 -41.64 -5.82
CA GLY A 620 10.53 -40.83 -7.01
C GLY A 620 9.70 -39.55 -7.02
N ILE A 621 10.25 -38.46 -7.56
CA ILE A 621 9.53 -37.18 -7.69
C ILE A 621 9.94 -36.39 -8.93
N VAL A 622 8.96 -35.84 -9.64
CA VAL A 622 9.15 -34.90 -10.74
C VAL A 622 8.65 -33.53 -10.29
N PHE A 623 9.48 -32.50 -10.44
CA PHE A 623 9.09 -31.10 -10.26
C PHE A 623 9.10 -30.39 -11.62
N ASP A 624 8.01 -29.70 -11.91
CA ASP A 624 7.87 -28.83 -13.08
C ASP A 624 7.67 -27.38 -12.62
N GLN A 625 8.80 -26.69 -12.44
CA GLN A 625 8.90 -25.32 -11.97
C GLN A 625 8.81 -24.36 -13.16
N ALA A 626 7.97 -23.34 -13.03
CA ALA A 626 7.91 -22.24 -13.96
C ALA A 626 7.89 -20.93 -13.16
N ALA A 627 8.86 -20.05 -13.43
CA ALA A 627 8.95 -18.74 -12.80
C ALA A 627 8.45 -17.67 -13.78
N ARG A 628 7.68 -16.69 -13.28
CA ARG A 628 7.40 -15.45 -14.03
C ARG A 628 8.61 -14.52 -13.87
N CYS A 629 9.36 -14.31 -14.94
CA CYS A 629 10.60 -13.55 -14.90
C CYS A 629 10.43 -12.07 -15.25
N GLY A 630 9.32 -11.68 -15.87
CA GLY A 630 9.20 -10.36 -16.47
C GLY A 630 9.84 -10.30 -17.85
N ILE A 631 10.16 -9.10 -18.31
CA ILE A 631 10.53 -8.89 -19.71
C ILE A 631 11.98 -9.27 -20.04
N ALA A 632 12.89 -9.07 -19.08
CA ALA A 632 14.34 -9.23 -19.22
C ALA A 632 14.87 -10.33 -18.30
N ALA A 633 16.11 -10.76 -18.54
CA ALA A 633 16.76 -11.80 -17.78
C ALA A 633 17.01 -11.37 -16.32
N ASP A 634 17.55 -10.17 -16.10
CA ASP A 634 18.06 -9.71 -14.79
C ASP A 634 18.78 -10.88 -14.07
N LEU A 635 18.41 -11.19 -12.83
CA LEU A 635 18.92 -12.31 -12.06
C LEU A 635 18.03 -13.57 -12.13
N SER A 636 17.09 -13.63 -13.07
CA SER A 636 16.15 -14.75 -13.22
C SER A 636 16.85 -16.10 -13.43
N GLY A 637 17.95 -16.12 -14.19
CA GLY A 637 18.77 -17.30 -14.41
C GLY A 637 19.27 -17.93 -13.09
N PRO A 638 20.14 -17.24 -12.33
CA PRO A 638 20.67 -17.75 -11.07
C PRO A 638 19.59 -17.97 -9.99
N ILE A 639 18.49 -17.22 -10.00
CA ILE A 639 17.36 -17.44 -9.07
C ILE A 639 16.65 -18.77 -9.37
N CYS A 640 16.34 -19.04 -10.63
CA CYS A 640 15.71 -20.28 -11.04
C CYS A 640 16.63 -21.49 -10.79
N ASP A 641 17.93 -21.34 -11.03
CA ASP A 641 18.91 -22.40 -10.73
C ASP A 641 18.97 -22.67 -9.21
N ARG A 642 18.95 -21.62 -8.38
CA ARG A 642 18.88 -21.75 -6.93
C ARG A 642 17.60 -22.47 -6.48
N ALA A 643 16.46 -22.19 -7.10
CA ALA A 643 15.21 -22.89 -6.80
C ALA A 643 15.30 -24.40 -7.12
N MET A 644 16.02 -24.78 -8.19
CA MET A 644 16.29 -26.18 -8.49
C MET A 644 17.22 -26.81 -7.45
N PHE A 645 18.30 -26.12 -7.06
CA PHE A 645 19.27 -26.62 -6.07
C PHE A 645 18.70 -26.84 -4.66
N HIS A 646 17.53 -26.28 -4.36
CA HIS A 646 16.90 -26.37 -3.03
C HIS A 646 15.53 -27.06 -3.09
N ALA A 647 15.15 -27.67 -4.22
CA ALA A 647 13.86 -28.36 -4.35
C ALA A 647 13.74 -29.59 -3.43
N ASP A 648 14.87 -30.17 -3.02
CA ASP A 648 14.97 -31.26 -2.06
C ASP A 648 14.90 -30.79 -0.60
N ASN A 649 15.23 -29.54 -0.32
CA ASN A 649 15.31 -28.93 1.02
C ASN A 649 16.21 -29.75 1.96
N ALA A 650 15.61 -30.63 2.77
CA ALA A 650 16.31 -31.51 3.72
C ALA A 650 16.00 -33.00 3.48
N TYR A 651 15.38 -33.34 2.35
CA TYR A 651 15.01 -34.69 2.00
C TYR A 651 16.01 -35.29 1.03
N PHE A 652 16.47 -36.51 1.29
CA PHE A 652 17.22 -37.24 0.28
C PHE A 652 16.26 -37.80 -0.77
N LEU A 653 16.36 -37.31 -2.01
CA LEU A 653 15.56 -37.76 -3.13
C LEU A 653 16.39 -38.72 -4.00
N PRO A 654 16.14 -40.05 -3.95
CA PRO A 654 16.94 -41.03 -4.67
C PRO A 654 16.70 -40.98 -6.18
N ASN A 655 15.46 -40.72 -6.60
CA ASN A 655 15.07 -40.53 -7.98
C ASN A 655 14.32 -39.20 -8.11
N VAL A 656 14.91 -38.21 -8.79
CA VAL A 656 14.34 -36.87 -8.93
C VAL A 656 14.61 -36.30 -10.31
N HIS A 657 13.61 -35.63 -10.87
CA HIS A 657 13.72 -34.86 -12.10
C HIS A 657 13.10 -33.48 -11.89
N ILE A 658 13.91 -32.43 -11.97
CA ILE A 658 13.49 -31.03 -11.83
C ILE A 658 13.59 -30.37 -13.20
N ARG A 659 12.50 -29.78 -13.67
CA ARG A 659 12.45 -28.92 -14.86
C ARG A 659 12.20 -27.49 -14.41
N SER A 660 12.91 -26.53 -14.98
CA SER A 660 12.78 -25.11 -14.64
C SER A 660 12.66 -24.25 -15.89
N ARG A 661 11.53 -23.54 -16.00
CA ARG A 661 11.19 -22.62 -17.10
C ARG A 661 11.22 -21.17 -16.62
N ARG A 662 11.92 -20.30 -17.37
CA ARG A 662 12.19 -18.90 -17.05
C ARG A 662 11.30 -18.01 -17.92
N CYS A 663 10.03 -17.89 -17.55
CA CYS A 663 8.97 -17.37 -18.43
C CYS A 663 9.12 -15.88 -18.68
N ARG A 664 9.22 -15.48 -19.95
CA ARG A 664 9.20 -14.07 -20.35
C ARG A 664 7.77 -13.56 -20.40
N THR A 665 7.49 -12.48 -19.67
CA THR A 665 6.18 -11.85 -19.58
C THR A 665 6.30 -10.34 -19.71
N HIS A 666 5.23 -9.69 -20.16
CA HIS A 666 5.12 -8.23 -20.30
C HIS A 666 4.84 -7.56 -18.95
N THR A 667 5.79 -7.76 -18.03
CA THR A 667 5.84 -7.16 -16.70
C THR A 667 7.27 -6.74 -16.41
N VAL A 668 7.43 -5.80 -15.48
CA VAL A 668 8.76 -5.41 -14.97
C VAL A 668 9.60 -6.65 -14.65
N SER A 669 10.88 -6.60 -15.02
CA SER A 669 11.83 -7.69 -14.81
C SER A 669 11.92 -8.01 -13.31
N ASN A 670 11.71 -9.26 -12.92
CA ASN A 670 11.86 -9.68 -11.52
C ASN A 670 13.33 -9.86 -11.16
N THR A 671 13.65 -9.63 -9.89
CA THR A 671 15.04 -9.58 -9.41
C THR A 671 15.23 -10.38 -8.10
N ALA A 672 16.43 -10.32 -7.54
CA ALA A 672 16.77 -10.98 -6.27
C ALA A 672 15.87 -10.52 -5.12
N LEU A 673 15.33 -11.47 -4.34
CA LEU A 673 14.71 -11.20 -3.04
C LEU A 673 15.09 -12.29 -2.03
N ARG A 674 15.51 -11.87 -0.84
CA ARG A 674 15.94 -12.74 0.27
C ARG A 674 14.91 -13.77 0.69
#